data_AF-A0A1T5KWJ2-F1
#
_entry.id   AF-A0A1T5KWJ2-F1
#
_cell.length_a   1.000
_cell.length_b   1.000
_cell.length_c   1.000
_cell.angle_alpha   90.00
_cell.angle_beta   90.00
_cell.angle_gamma   90.00
#
_symmetry.space_group_name_H-M   'P 1'
#
loop_
_entity.id
_entity.type
_entity.pdbx_description
1 polymer ?
#
loop_
_entity_poly.entity_id
_entity_poly.type
_entity_poly.pdbx_seq_one_letter_code
_entity_poly.pdbx_strand_id
1 'polypeptide(L)'
;MRPRFAMPRALRARPLAALLAAALALGVMPLAAQAAQAAPTTGTAASSVRAAITDPQTVVSLTFDDTNADQMAALPILDAAGIKATFYAITGYIGAPGYLTLPQLQSIGASGHEIGGHSVTHPDFTTITAAEATREACNSRATLADWGFANVRSFAYPFAAVDAAAEKAVADCGYNSARGLGDIESRFGCAGCGFSEALPPADPFYTRALDQFDSSWTLTDLQNAVLNAENNGGGWVQLTFHHVCDNTCDSLAISPALLKQFTDWLTPRAATENTVVKTVGDAVGGAVKPVVSQPLPPAPGAGVNGIINPSLEDVATSGIPSCWSTAGFGTNTRTFSTVTPGRTGVVAEKLVVTSHTDGDGQLLSTFDQGACAPTVTAGHTYSLRAWFTSTAPTQINVYLRNTAGLWSYYTSSAYFAAAATWTQAEWTTPALPAGTTGLSFGLNMFQNGEITTDDYALYDTVGAPAVPGTLVAGTPTITGTAKVGETLTANPGTWTPASTTFTYQWLRGATDIAGATSATYTATAADRGAQLSVRVTGSAPDWTPPTATATSAATSAVLAGNVTTNRLAGADRFGTAIAVAQTFAPGVARLYIANGYGFPDALSAAPAAAHFSSPLLLTAPEALPAAVKAEIKRLKPAKIVIAGGVNAVSNSVLAELKALAPTVRLSGDDRFGTSRAIAADAFGTNAPTAYVATGYDFPDALTASAAAAKAQAPVVLVPGTNTTLDPATLAALKTLKTTTVKIAGGPNAVSVGIENGLKAGFGPTAVKRLSGADRYATAEAINLDAFGSSATVYLASGVGFPDALVGAALAGTKGSPVYLTGPGCVVPSVLQAIDRLGTTVVTLLGGPNVLSIDVAALKACG
;
A
#
# COMPACT_ATOMS: atom_id res chain seq x y z
N MET A 1 24.26 25.02 -20.56
CA MET A 1 22.93 24.36 -20.57
C MET A 1 22.16 24.93 -21.74
N ARG A 2 21.72 24.12 -22.70
CA ARG A 2 20.80 24.56 -23.76
C ARG A 2 19.41 23.98 -23.46
N PRO A 3 18.39 24.78 -23.09
CA PRO A 3 17.01 24.38 -23.28
C PRO A 3 16.65 24.66 -24.75
N ARG A 4 16.51 23.61 -25.57
CA ARG A 4 15.89 23.73 -26.89
C ARG A 4 14.38 23.74 -26.68
N PHE A 5 13.78 24.92 -26.59
CA PHE A 5 12.33 25.06 -26.74
C PHE A 5 11.99 25.07 -28.23
N ALA A 6 11.35 23.99 -28.70
CA ALA A 6 10.67 23.99 -29.98
C ALA A 6 9.28 24.61 -29.77
N MET A 7 9.02 25.78 -30.36
CA MET A 7 7.68 26.37 -30.35
C MET A 7 6.74 25.67 -31.36
N PRO A 8 5.47 25.42 -31.00
CA PRO A 8 4.41 25.18 -31.95
C PRO A 8 3.91 26.50 -32.55
N ARG A 9 3.86 26.57 -33.89
CA ARG A 9 3.23 27.67 -34.65
C ARG A 9 1.73 27.77 -34.33
N ALA A 10 1.30 28.87 -33.73
CA ALA A 10 -0.12 29.24 -33.66
C ALA A 10 -0.53 29.97 -34.96
N LEU A 11 -0.95 29.23 -35.98
CA LEU A 11 -1.61 29.78 -37.17
C LEU A 11 -3.11 29.93 -36.89
N ARG A 12 -3.60 31.17 -36.80
CA ARG A 12 -5.04 31.46 -36.88
C ARG A 12 -5.50 31.28 -38.34
N ALA A 13 -6.22 30.20 -38.61
CA ALA A 13 -6.93 30.00 -39.87
C ALA A 13 -8.29 30.70 -39.86
N ARG A 14 -8.65 31.36 -40.97
CA ARG A 14 -10.03 31.61 -41.40
C ARG A 14 -10.24 31.01 -42.79
N PRO A 15 -11.45 30.48 -43.10
CA PRO A 15 -11.64 29.57 -44.21
C PRO A 15 -12.03 30.31 -45.50
N LEU A 16 -11.59 29.79 -46.65
CA LEU A 16 -12.32 29.93 -47.92
C LEU A 16 -11.91 28.79 -48.87
N ALA A 17 -12.93 28.27 -49.55
CA ALA A 17 -12.92 26.99 -50.25
C ALA A 17 -12.50 27.09 -51.73
N ALA A 18 -11.91 25.98 -52.19
CA ALA A 18 -12.05 25.31 -53.50
C ALA A 18 -11.71 26.08 -54.81
N LEU A 19 -10.73 25.58 -55.60
CA LEU A 19 -10.92 24.62 -56.71
C LEU A 19 -9.65 24.47 -57.60
N LEU A 20 -9.29 23.20 -57.85
CA LEU A 20 -8.72 22.54 -59.04
C LEU A 20 -7.41 22.98 -59.77
N ALA A 21 -6.48 22.02 -59.79
CA ALA A 21 -5.89 21.29 -60.95
C ALA A 21 -4.63 21.78 -61.72
N ALA A 22 -3.59 20.93 -61.61
CA ALA A 22 -2.72 20.33 -62.65
C ALA A 22 -1.72 21.20 -63.45
N ALA A 23 -0.42 20.87 -63.37
CA ALA A 23 0.30 20.00 -64.33
C ALA A 23 1.84 20.08 -64.17
N LEU A 24 2.49 18.94 -64.44
CA LEU A 24 3.94 18.68 -64.48
C LEU A 24 4.70 19.48 -65.56
N ALA A 25 6.00 19.71 -65.36
CA ALA A 25 7.06 19.13 -66.22
C ALA A 25 8.49 19.51 -65.76
N LEU A 26 9.36 18.49 -65.71
CA LEU A 26 10.82 18.57 -65.60
C LEU A 26 11.46 19.10 -66.90
N GLY A 27 12.61 19.76 -66.77
CA GLY A 27 13.55 20.04 -67.86
C GLY A 27 14.93 20.40 -67.31
N VAL A 28 15.97 19.74 -67.83
CA VAL A 28 17.32 19.60 -67.25
C VAL A 28 18.36 20.24 -68.18
N MET A 29 19.33 20.99 -67.60
CA MET A 29 20.73 21.25 -68.06
C MET A 29 21.01 22.11 -69.33
N PRO A 30 22.26 22.57 -69.59
CA PRO A 30 23.17 23.35 -68.73
C PRO A 30 24.07 24.39 -69.49
N LEU A 31 25.05 24.97 -68.77
CA LEU A 31 26.38 25.45 -69.21
C LEU A 31 26.48 26.59 -70.26
N ALA A 32 27.13 27.70 -69.87
CA ALA A 32 28.50 28.04 -70.30
C ALA A 32 28.95 29.40 -69.75
N ALA A 33 30.19 29.42 -69.25
CA ALA A 33 30.92 30.58 -68.77
C ALA A 33 31.54 31.38 -69.93
N GLN A 34 31.75 32.68 -69.75
CA GLN A 34 32.90 33.37 -70.31
C GLN A 34 33.23 34.65 -69.53
N ALA A 35 34.47 34.70 -69.08
CA ALA A 35 35.13 35.81 -68.41
C ALA A 35 35.60 36.85 -69.44
N ALA A 36 35.63 38.13 -69.05
CA ALA A 36 36.54 39.10 -69.63
C ALA A 36 37.00 40.10 -68.54
N GLN A 37 38.32 40.15 -68.38
CA GLN A 37 39.07 40.98 -67.46
C GLN A 37 39.06 42.45 -67.89
N ALA A 38 39.08 43.36 -66.92
CA ALA A 38 39.31 44.78 -67.10
C ALA A 38 40.58 45.19 -66.35
N ALA A 39 41.38 46.08 -66.96
CA ALA A 39 42.28 47.03 -66.30
C ALA A 39 42.84 48.01 -67.37
N PRO A 40 43.46 49.15 -66.99
CA PRO A 40 42.91 50.24 -66.18
C PRO A 40 43.26 51.61 -66.80
N THR A 41 42.61 52.71 -66.39
CA THR A 41 43.24 54.04 -66.48
C THR A 41 42.92 54.89 -65.26
N THR A 42 44.02 55.39 -64.69
CA THR A 42 44.14 56.28 -63.55
C THR A 42 43.70 57.71 -63.89
N GLY A 43 42.95 58.33 -62.98
CA GLY A 43 42.68 59.77 -62.99
C GLY A 43 42.22 60.25 -61.61
N THR A 44 43.15 60.83 -60.86
CA THR A 44 42.92 61.41 -59.53
C THR A 44 42.17 62.74 -59.59
N ALA A 45 41.08 62.78 -58.82
CA ALA A 45 40.58 63.86 -57.96
C ALA A 45 40.35 65.27 -58.56
N ALA A 46 39.07 65.65 -58.63
CA ALA A 46 38.63 67.00 -58.32
C ALA A 46 37.44 66.93 -57.34
N SER A 47 37.64 67.56 -56.18
CA SER A 47 36.64 67.84 -55.15
C SER A 47 35.42 68.51 -55.76
N SER A 48 34.24 67.90 -55.59
CA SER A 48 32.96 68.60 -55.66
C SER A 48 32.36 68.62 -54.26
N VAL A 49 32.23 69.82 -53.72
CA VAL A 49 31.45 70.11 -52.53
C VAL A 49 30.00 69.70 -52.84
N ARG A 50 29.56 68.55 -52.30
CA ARG A 50 28.16 68.11 -52.37
C ARG A 50 27.33 69.03 -51.47
N ALA A 51 26.14 69.38 -51.94
CA ALA A 51 25.15 70.18 -51.23
C ALA A 51 24.88 69.64 -49.81
N ALA A 52 24.50 70.54 -48.90
CA ALA A 52 24.12 70.18 -47.53
C ALA A 52 23.07 69.05 -47.56
N ILE A 53 23.36 67.97 -46.83
CA ILE A 53 22.47 66.81 -46.74
C ILE A 53 21.20 67.26 -46.00
N THR A 54 20.09 67.47 -46.73
CA THR A 54 18.81 67.96 -46.20
C THR A 54 17.73 66.87 -46.11
N ASP A 55 18.07 65.60 -46.36
CA ASP A 55 17.14 64.47 -46.18
C ASP A 55 16.98 64.10 -44.69
N PRO A 56 15.80 63.59 -44.30
CA PRO A 56 15.56 63.13 -42.94
C PRO A 56 16.59 62.08 -42.53
N GLN A 57 17.15 62.24 -41.34
CA GLN A 57 18.24 61.40 -40.82
C GLN A 57 17.78 59.96 -40.59
N THR A 58 18.58 59.01 -41.06
CA THR A 58 18.45 57.59 -40.68
C THR A 58 19.43 57.28 -39.55
N VAL A 59 18.95 56.67 -38.48
CA VAL A 59 19.77 56.16 -37.38
C VAL A 59 19.78 54.65 -37.46
N VAL A 60 20.95 54.03 -37.38
CA VAL A 60 21.10 52.58 -37.30
C VAL A 60 21.66 52.21 -35.93
N SER A 61 21.08 51.20 -35.29
CA SER A 61 21.62 50.60 -34.06
C SER A 61 21.90 49.13 -34.30
N LEU A 62 23.16 48.74 -34.10
CA LEU A 62 23.57 47.34 -34.09
C LEU A 62 23.46 46.82 -32.65
N THR A 63 22.69 45.76 -32.45
CA THR A 63 22.42 45.20 -31.13
C THR A 63 22.82 43.73 -31.07
N PHE A 64 23.44 43.33 -29.97
CA PHE A 64 23.91 41.98 -29.71
C PHE A 64 23.26 41.46 -28.43
N ASP A 65 22.43 40.43 -28.53
CA ASP A 65 21.63 39.91 -27.43
C ASP A 65 22.32 38.70 -26.77
N ASP A 66 21.86 38.26 -25.61
CA ASP A 66 22.32 37.05 -24.87
C ASP A 66 23.75 37.05 -24.30
N THR A 67 24.65 37.94 -24.73
CA THR A 67 26.07 37.91 -24.32
C THR A 67 26.76 36.56 -24.57
N ASN A 68 26.49 35.94 -25.72
CA ASN A 68 27.18 34.72 -26.15
C ASN A 68 28.69 34.97 -26.30
N ALA A 69 29.52 33.99 -25.92
CA ALA A 69 30.98 34.15 -25.89
C ALA A 69 31.59 34.47 -27.27
N ASP A 70 30.97 33.97 -28.34
CA ASP A 70 31.41 34.20 -29.73
C ASP A 70 31.24 35.65 -30.20
N GLN A 71 30.43 36.47 -29.51
CA GLN A 71 30.25 37.88 -29.82
C GLN A 71 31.53 38.72 -29.66
N MET A 72 32.54 38.20 -28.96
CA MET A 72 33.88 38.82 -28.95
C MET A 72 34.48 38.99 -30.35
N ALA A 73 34.04 38.18 -31.33
CA ALA A 73 34.46 38.34 -32.72
C ALA A 73 33.96 39.65 -33.37
N ALA A 74 32.87 40.25 -32.87
CA ALA A 74 32.36 41.53 -33.38
C ALA A 74 33.22 42.72 -32.94
N LEU A 75 33.82 42.67 -31.74
CA LEU A 75 34.53 43.80 -31.15
C LEU A 75 35.62 44.40 -32.07
N PRO A 76 36.59 43.63 -32.61
CA PRO A 76 37.61 44.18 -33.51
C PRO A 76 37.04 44.72 -34.83
N ILE A 77 35.91 44.19 -35.31
CA ILE A 77 35.26 44.65 -36.55
C ILE A 77 34.61 46.01 -36.31
N LEU A 78 33.85 46.14 -35.22
CA LEU A 78 33.15 47.37 -34.86
C LEU A 78 34.15 48.49 -34.52
N ASP A 79 35.18 48.18 -33.73
CA ASP A 79 36.22 49.16 -33.36
C ASP A 79 37.01 49.64 -34.59
N ALA A 80 37.33 48.74 -35.54
CA ALA A 80 38.00 49.13 -36.79
C ALA A 80 37.12 50.03 -37.69
N ALA A 81 35.80 49.85 -37.65
CA ALA A 81 34.83 50.69 -38.36
C ALA A 81 34.51 52.01 -37.62
N GLY A 82 34.98 52.18 -36.38
CA GLY A 82 34.60 53.32 -35.53
C GLY A 82 33.12 53.31 -35.12
N ILE A 83 32.47 52.15 -35.17
CA ILE A 83 31.05 51.98 -34.86
C ILE A 83 30.87 51.54 -33.41
N LYS A 84 29.96 52.21 -32.68
CA LYS A 84 29.52 51.78 -31.34
C LYS A 84 28.15 51.11 -31.42
N ALA A 85 28.02 50.04 -30.67
CA ALA A 85 26.89 49.10 -30.69
C ALA A 85 26.38 48.87 -29.27
N THR A 86 25.22 48.23 -29.14
CA THR A 86 24.63 47.89 -27.83
C THR A 86 24.67 46.38 -27.60
N PHE A 87 25.17 45.95 -26.44
CA PHE A 87 25.21 44.55 -26.03
C PHE A 87 24.27 44.35 -24.84
N TYR A 88 23.26 43.51 -24.98
CA TYR A 88 22.26 43.25 -23.95
C TYR A 88 22.63 42.01 -23.14
N ALA A 89 22.87 42.22 -21.85
CA ALA A 89 23.43 41.20 -20.97
C ALA A 89 22.37 40.42 -20.20
N ILE A 90 22.49 39.09 -20.24
CA ILE A 90 21.85 38.18 -19.28
C ILE A 90 22.81 38.08 -18.10
N THR A 91 22.58 38.86 -17.05
CA THR A 91 23.57 39.00 -15.97
C THR A 91 23.82 37.68 -15.24
N GLY A 92 22.82 36.82 -15.12
CA GLY A 92 22.96 35.50 -14.52
C GLY A 92 23.74 34.50 -15.38
N TYR A 93 24.08 34.79 -16.65
CA TYR A 93 24.88 33.89 -17.48
C TYR A 93 26.32 34.36 -17.70
N ILE A 94 26.68 35.56 -17.25
CA ILE A 94 28.06 36.05 -17.36
C ILE A 94 29.02 35.13 -16.58
N GLY A 95 30.01 34.59 -17.29
CA GLY A 95 30.97 33.61 -16.78
C GLY A 95 30.52 32.15 -16.86
N ALA A 96 29.28 31.87 -17.27
CA ALA A 96 28.81 30.52 -17.53
C ALA A 96 29.43 29.95 -18.83
N PRO A 97 29.58 28.62 -18.97
CA PRO A 97 30.08 28.03 -20.20
C PRO A 97 29.27 28.42 -21.44
N GLY A 98 29.94 29.01 -22.44
CA GLY A 98 29.32 29.49 -23.68
C GLY A 98 28.95 30.98 -23.69
N TYR A 99 29.08 31.67 -22.56
CA TYR A 99 28.77 33.10 -22.43
C TYR A 99 30.01 33.94 -22.14
N LEU A 100 29.92 35.24 -22.33
CA LEU A 100 31.00 36.18 -22.02
C LEU A 100 31.37 36.12 -20.53
N THR A 101 32.66 36.21 -20.23
CA THR A 101 33.15 36.45 -18.88
C THR A 101 33.00 37.92 -18.51
N LEU A 102 32.95 38.24 -17.21
CA LEU A 102 32.86 39.63 -16.77
C LEU A 102 34.00 40.52 -17.33
N PRO A 103 35.28 40.09 -17.36
CA PRO A 103 36.35 40.87 -17.99
C PRO A 103 36.13 41.13 -19.48
N GLN A 104 35.56 40.18 -20.22
CA GLN A 104 35.23 40.38 -21.64
C GLN A 104 34.13 41.42 -21.82
N LEU A 105 33.05 41.34 -21.02
CA LEU A 105 31.99 42.34 -21.05
C LEU A 105 32.49 43.74 -20.68
N GLN A 106 33.36 43.83 -19.67
CA GLN A 106 34.03 45.08 -19.29
C GLN A 106 34.93 45.62 -20.40
N SER A 107 35.61 44.75 -21.16
CA SER A 107 36.39 45.17 -22.34
C SER A 107 35.51 45.77 -23.42
N ILE A 108 34.33 45.20 -23.68
CA ILE A 108 33.35 45.73 -24.64
C ILE A 108 32.89 47.13 -24.20
N GLY A 109 32.53 47.28 -22.92
CA GLY A 109 32.14 48.59 -22.37
C GLY A 109 33.29 49.61 -22.39
N ALA A 110 34.52 49.20 -22.09
CA ALA A 110 35.71 50.05 -22.13
C ALA A 110 36.05 50.53 -23.55
N SER A 111 35.74 49.75 -24.58
CA SER A 111 35.78 50.18 -25.98
C SER A 111 34.68 51.21 -26.34
N GLY A 112 33.78 51.56 -25.41
CA GLY A 112 32.74 52.58 -25.62
C GLY A 112 31.45 52.04 -26.22
N HIS A 113 31.26 50.72 -26.27
CA HIS A 113 29.96 50.12 -26.59
C HIS A 113 29.00 50.29 -25.40
N GLU A 114 27.70 50.35 -25.69
CA GLU A 114 26.68 50.36 -24.65
C GLU A 114 26.48 48.93 -24.11
N ILE A 115 26.42 48.80 -22.78
CA ILE A 115 25.96 47.57 -22.12
C ILE A 115 24.55 47.82 -21.58
N GLY A 116 23.57 47.16 -22.18
CA GLY A 116 22.16 47.19 -21.81
C GLY A 116 21.75 45.95 -21.00
N GLY A 117 20.57 45.99 -20.39
CA GLY A 117 20.00 44.84 -19.68
C GLY A 117 19.19 43.92 -20.59
N HIS A 118 19.25 42.62 -20.35
CA HIS A 118 18.33 41.67 -20.98
C HIS A 118 17.40 41.01 -19.96
N SER A 119 17.94 40.66 -18.80
CA SER A 119 17.29 40.19 -17.56
C SER A 119 18.36 39.48 -16.73
N VAL A 120 18.01 38.83 -15.62
CA VAL A 120 18.94 38.00 -14.85
C VAL A 120 18.99 36.57 -15.40
N THR A 121 17.84 35.94 -15.66
CA THR A 121 17.74 34.52 -16.04
C THR A 121 17.16 34.25 -17.44
N HIS A 122 16.87 35.31 -18.22
CA HIS A 122 16.28 35.22 -19.55
C HIS A 122 14.90 34.52 -19.62
N PRO A 123 13.93 34.84 -18.73
CA PRO A 123 12.59 34.27 -18.79
C PRO A 123 11.71 35.00 -19.81
N ASP A 124 10.65 34.34 -20.30
CA ASP A 124 9.57 35.01 -21.02
C ASP A 124 8.71 35.81 -20.01
N PHE A 125 8.76 37.14 -20.11
CA PHE A 125 8.11 38.05 -19.16
C PHE A 125 6.58 37.93 -19.14
N THR A 126 5.96 37.40 -20.21
CA THR A 126 4.51 37.19 -20.28
C THR A 126 4.05 35.91 -19.59
N THR A 127 4.98 35.04 -19.23
CA THR A 127 4.70 33.74 -18.59
C THR A 127 5.02 33.72 -17.09
N ILE A 128 5.69 34.75 -16.58
CA ILE A 128 6.05 34.88 -15.17
C ILE A 128 5.20 35.95 -14.50
N THR A 129 5.21 35.97 -13.16
CA THR A 129 4.47 37.00 -12.41
C THR A 129 5.08 38.39 -12.63
N ALA A 130 4.25 39.43 -12.58
CA ALA A 130 4.72 40.82 -12.71
C ALA A 130 5.80 41.19 -11.68
N ALA A 131 5.72 40.65 -10.45
CA ALA A 131 6.73 40.86 -9.42
C ALA A 131 8.07 40.21 -9.79
N GLU A 132 8.03 39.04 -10.45
CA GLU A 132 9.23 38.36 -10.93
C GLU A 132 9.85 39.08 -12.13
N ALA A 133 9.04 39.50 -13.10
CA ALA A 133 9.49 40.34 -14.22
C ALA A 133 10.18 41.63 -13.73
N THR A 134 9.63 42.26 -12.68
CA THR A 134 10.24 43.45 -12.06
C THR A 134 11.58 43.12 -11.38
N ARG A 135 11.70 41.99 -10.66
CA ARG A 135 12.98 41.55 -10.08
C ARG A 135 14.02 41.26 -11.15
N GLU A 136 13.64 40.55 -12.20
CA GLU A 136 14.50 40.21 -13.34
C GLU A 136 15.06 41.46 -14.03
N ALA A 137 14.23 42.47 -14.31
CA ALA A 137 14.70 43.72 -14.91
C ALA A 137 15.55 44.56 -13.93
N CYS A 138 15.07 44.78 -12.70
CA CYS A 138 15.73 45.67 -11.73
C CYS A 138 17.08 45.12 -11.28
N ASN A 139 17.14 43.84 -10.94
CA ASN A 139 18.37 43.23 -10.43
C ASN A 139 19.39 43.01 -11.55
N SER A 140 18.96 42.82 -12.81
CA SER A 140 19.86 42.86 -13.96
C SER A 140 20.53 44.24 -14.08
N ARG A 141 19.75 45.33 -14.02
CA ARG A 141 20.29 46.68 -14.06
C ARG A 141 21.23 46.99 -12.90
N ALA A 142 20.84 46.61 -11.69
CA ALA A 142 21.63 46.82 -10.48
C ALA A 142 22.97 46.07 -10.58
N THR A 143 22.96 44.82 -11.04
CA THR A 143 24.17 44.01 -11.24
C THR A 143 25.12 44.65 -12.26
N LEU A 144 24.60 45.15 -13.38
CA LEU A 144 25.42 45.85 -14.38
C LEU A 144 26.03 47.14 -13.81
N ALA A 145 25.28 47.90 -13.03
CA ALA A 145 25.79 49.09 -12.36
C ALA A 145 26.91 48.74 -11.36
N ASP A 146 26.71 47.69 -10.55
CA ASP A 146 27.69 47.19 -9.58
C ASP A 146 28.99 46.68 -10.25
N TRP A 147 28.89 46.17 -11.48
CA TRP A 147 30.04 45.78 -12.30
C TRP A 147 30.78 46.95 -12.97
N GLY A 148 30.29 48.19 -12.78
CA GLY A 148 30.94 49.42 -13.23
C GLY A 148 30.34 50.03 -14.50
N PHE A 149 29.23 49.51 -15.02
CA PHE A 149 28.57 50.10 -16.20
C PHE A 149 27.66 51.26 -15.76
N ALA A 150 28.17 52.50 -15.87
CA ALA A 150 27.47 53.69 -15.37
C ALA A 150 26.27 54.15 -16.24
N ASN A 151 26.16 53.68 -17.48
CA ASN A 151 25.20 54.18 -18.49
C ASN A 151 24.18 53.13 -18.95
N VAL A 152 23.73 52.23 -18.06
CA VAL A 152 22.74 51.19 -18.38
C VAL A 152 21.36 51.84 -18.57
N ARG A 153 21.04 52.17 -19.81
CA ARG A 153 19.83 52.91 -20.23
C ARG A 153 18.84 52.05 -21.00
N SER A 154 19.30 51.09 -21.77
CA SER A 154 18.45 50.29 -22.65
C SER A 154 18.23 48.89 -22.11
N PHE A 155 17.07 48.33 -22.46
CA PHE A 155 16.70 46.94 -22.18
C PHE A 155 16.27 46.22 -23.47
N ALA A 156 16.45 44.92 -23.53
CA ALA A 156 15.85 44.06 -24.56
C ALA A 156 14.96 43.02 -23.87
N TYR A 157 13.73 42.81 -24.33
CA TYR A 157 12.89 41.75 -23.77
C TYR A 157 13.37 40.38 -24.25
N PRO A 158 13.59 39.41 -23.35
CA PRO A 158 13.80 38.02 -23.74
C PRO A 158 12.68 37.54 -24.65
N PHE A 159 13.05 36.89 -25.76
CA PHE A 159 12.11 36.40 -26.79
C PHE A 159 11.20 37.48 -27.43
N ALA A 160 11.48 38.77 -27.21
CA ALA A 160 10.58 39.88 -27.51
C ALA A 160 9.16 39.73 -26.92
N ALA A 161 9.02 38.95 -25.85
CA ALA A 161 7.74 38.70 -25.21
C ALA A 161 7.39 39.87 -24.29
N VAL A 162 6.36 40.62 -24.67
CA VAL A 162 5.96 41.86 -23.98
C VAL A 162 4.45 41.92 -23.75
N ASP A 163 4.10 42.47 -22.61
CA ASP A 163 2.77 42.98 -22.31
C ASP A 163 2.91 44.26 -21.46
N ALA A 164 1.78 44.88 -21.10
CA ALA A 164 1.78 46.11 -20.30
C ALA A 164 2.46 45.95 -18.92
N ALA A 165 2.48 44.73 -18.36
CA ALA A 165 3.15 44.47 -17.08
C ALA A 165 4.67 44.39 -17.26
N ALA A 166 5.15 43.78 -18.35
CA ALA A 166 6.56 43.74 -18.73
C ALA A 166 7.10 45.15 -19.00
N GLU A 167 6.38 45.98 -19.77
CA GLU A 167 6.74 47.39 -20.01
C GLU A 167 6.85 48.17 -18.72
N LYS A 168 5.85 48.03 -17.86
CA LYS A 168 5.84 48.68 -16.55
C LYS A 168 7.02 48.23 -15.68
N ALA A 169 7.32 46.92 -15.64
CA ALA A 169 8.43 46.38 -14.88
C ALA A 169 9.76 47.02 -15.30
N VAL A 170 10.05 47.07 -16.60
CA VAL A 170 11.29 47.66 -17.12
C VAL A 170 11.35 49.17 -16.88
N ALA A 171 10.23 49.88 -17.05
CA ALA A 171 10.13 51.31 -16.78
C ALA A 171 10.40 51.66 -15.30
N ASP A 172 9.78 50.92 -14.38
CA ASP A 172 9.93 51.10 -12.94
C ASP A 172 11.36 50.80 -12.46
N CYS A 173 12.10 49.95 -13.18
CA CYS A 173 13.51 49.63 -12.91
C CYS A 173 14.50 50.71 -13.37
N GLY A 174 14.01 51.81 -13.95
CA GLY A 174 14.82 52.97 -14.32
C GLY A 174 15.59 52.81 -15.64
N TYR A 175 15.16 51.91 -16.52
CA TYR A 175 15.59 51.98 -17.92
C TYR A 175 14.95 53.18 -18.63
N ASN A 176 15.58 53.64 -19.70
CA ASN A 176 15.11 54.71 -20.57
C ASN A 176 14.31 54.15 -21.76
N SER A 177 14.65 52.94 -22.20
CA SER A 177 13.94 52.26 -23.27
C SER A 177 13.99 50.75 -23.15
N ALA A 178 13.08 50.08 -23.85
CA ALA A 178 13.08 48.63 -23.99
C ALA A 178 12.69 48.22 -25.42
N ARG A 179 13.41 47.24 -25.97
CA ARG A 179 13.32 46.85 -27.38
C ARG A 179 12.51 45.57 -27.56
N GLY A 180 11.52 45.61 -28.46
CA GLY A 180 10.83 44.44 -29.04
C GLY A 180 11.55 43.89 -30.28
N LEU A 181 10.90 43.06 -31.10
CA LEU A 181 11.40 42.53 -32.37
C LEU A 181 10.26 42.23 -33.35
N GLY A 182 10.52 42.41 -34.66
CA GLY A 182 9.64 41.93 -35.74
C GLY A 182 8.50 42.86 -36.17
N ASP A 183 8.57 44.15 -35.79
CA ASP A 183 7.52 45.15 -36.06
C ASP A 183 7.90 46.18 -37.13
N ILE A 184 9.08 46.01 -37.73
CA ILE A 184 9.55 46.78 -38.90
C ILE A 184 9.56 45.84 -40.11
N GLU A 185 9.12 46.35 -41.26
CA GLU A 185 9.07 45.56 -42.49
C GLU A 185 10.48 45.11 -42.91
N SER A 186 10.61 43.80 -43.11
CA SER A 186 11.80 43.16 -43.63
C SER A 186 11.45 42.18 -44.75
N ARG A 187 12.46 41.55 -45.34
CA ARG A 187 12.25 40.48 -46.32
C ARG A 187 11.44 39.30 -45.74
N PHE A 188 11.56 39.04 -44.44
CA PHE A 188 11.10 37.80 -43.81
C PHE A 188 9.89 37.99 -42.89
N GLY A 189 9.56 39.23 -42.51
CA GLY A 189 8.48 39.52 -41.57
C GLY A 189 7.83 40.89 -41.74
N CYS A 190 6.66 41.05 -41.10
CA CYS A 190 5.89 42.30 -41.00
C CYS A 190 5.58 42.99 -42.35
N ALA A 191 5.03 42.24 -43.31
CA ALA A 191 4.62 42.80 -44.59
C ALA A 191 3.55 43.91 -44.39
N GLY A 192 3.83 45.11 -44.89
CA GLY A 192 2.98 46.30 -44.75
C GLY A 192 3.24 47.13 -43.49
N CYS A 193 4.28 46.80 -42.72
CA CYS A 193 4.72 47.60 -41.58
C CYS A 193 5.58 48.80 -42.02
N GLY A 194 5.92 49.69 -41.09
CA GLY A 194 6.84 50.79 -41.39
C GLY A 194 8.25 50.27 -41.69
N PHE A 195 9.02 51.01 -42.48
CA PHE A 195 10.42 50.69 -42.79
C PHE A 195 11.42 51.13 -41.71
N SER A 196 10.95 51.87 -40.70
CA SER A 196 11.74 52.37 -39.58
C SER A 196 10.87 52.64 -38.36
N GLU A 197 11.48 52.67 -37.18
CA GLU A 197 10.90 53.24 -35.95
C GLU A 197 11.04 54.76 -35.95
N ALA A 198 10.10 55.46 -35.33
CA ALA A 198 10.19 56.89 -35.11
C ALA A 198 11.30 57.23 -34.11
N LEU A 199 11.96 58.37 -34.30
CA LEU A 199 12.91 58.91 -33.32
C LEU A 199 12.52 60.36 -32.97
N PRO A 200 12.09 60.65 -31.73
CA PRO A 200 11.92 59.73 -30.60
C PRO A 200 10.82 58.67 -30.83
N PRO A 201 10.93 57.48 -30.21
CA PRO A 201 9.92 56.43 -30.34
C PRO A 201 8.59 56.85 -29.71
N ALA A 202 7.48 56.37 -30.28
CA ALA A 202 6.14 56.64 -29.74
C ALA A 202 5.93 56.00 -28.37
N ASP A 203 6.46 54.79 -28.19
CA ASP A 203 6.59 54.12 -26.91
C ASP A 203 8.06 53.77 -26.67
N PRO A 204 8.75 54.44 -25.72
CA PRO A 204 10.14 54.12 -25.43
C PRO A 204 10.31 52.73 -24.78
N PHE A 205 9.29 52.14 -24.15
CA PHE A 205 9.36 50.81 -23.53
C PHE A 205 8.85 49.69 -24.44
N TYR A 206 8.47 50.04 -25.67
CA TYR A 206 8.28 49.12 -26.77
C TYR A 206 8.80 49.72 -28.08
N THR A 207 10.13 49.81 -28.20
CA THR A 207 10.73 50.29 -29.46
C THR A 207 10.71 49.18 -30.50
N ARG A 208 10.16 49.47 -31.69
CA ARG A 208 10.10 48.50 -32.80
C ARG A 208 11.48 48.26 -33.40
N ALA A 209 11.70 47.03 -33.81
CA ALA A 209 12.93 46.58 -34.45
C ALA A 209 12.58 45.63 -35.61
N LEU A 210 13.56 45.38 -36.48
CA LEU A 210 13.46 44.32 -37.48
C LEU A 210 13.34 42.96 -36.79
N ASP A 211 13.01 41.94 -37.57
CA ASP A 211 13.21 40.56 -37.16
C ASP A 211 14.69 40.29 -36.85
N GLN A 212 14.92 39.31 -35.98
CA GLN A 212 16.26 38.89 -35.62
C GLN A 212 17.03 38.34 -36.82
N PHE A 213 18.33 38.62 -36.88
CA PHE A 213 19.20 38.10 -37.92
C PHE A 213 19.28 36.57 -37.84
N ASP A 214 19.15 35.91 -38.99
CA ASP A 214 19.43 34.49 -39.15
C ASP A 214 20.45 34.23 -40.26
N SER A 215 20.99 33.02 -40.29
CA SER A 215 22.04 32.58 -41.22
C SER A 215 21.65 32.66 -42.71
N SER A 216 20.39 32.93 -43.05
CA SER A 216 19.92 33.12 -44.44
C SER A 216 20.00 34.55 -44.94
N TRP A 217 20.23 35.52 -44.05
CA TRP A 217 20.40 36.93 -44.41
C TRP A 217 21.69 37.17 -45.17
N THR A 218 21.60 37.94 -46.24
CA THR A 218 22.74 38.34 -47.09
C THR A 218 23.16 39.78 -46.81
N LEU A 219 24.31 40.18 -47.37
CA LEU A 219 24.74 41.58 -47.34
C LEU A 219 23.67 42.50 -47.94
N THR A 220 23.05 42.09 -49.04
CA THR A 220 21.99 42.84 -49.70
C THR A 220 20.77 43.01 -48.79
N ASP A 221 20.40 41.98 -48.01
CA ASP A 221 19.26 42.08 -47.09
C ASP A 221 19.54 43.10 -45.96
N LEU A 222 20.75 43.06 -45.37
CA LEU A 222 21.19 44.04 -44.37
C LEU A 222 21.24 45.47 -44.94
N GLN A 223 21.72 45.62 -46.17
CA GLN A 223 21.74 46.92 -46.85
C GLN A 223 20.33 47.43 -47.13
N ASN A 224 19.43 46.58 -47.62
CA ASN A 224 18.06 46.93 -47.91
C ASN A 224 17.30 47.35 -46.65
N ALA A 225 17.56 46.75 -45.49
CA ALA A 225 16.99 47.18 -44.23
C ALA A 225 17.27 48.67 -43.92
N VAL A 226 18.49 49.15 -44.21
CA VAL A 226 18.87 50.55 -44.03
C VAL A 226 18.36 51.43 -45.18
N LEU A 227 18.53 50.97 -46.42
CA LEU A 227 18.08 51.69 -47.62
C LEU A 227 16.56 51.92 -47.62
N ASN A 228 15.78 50.98 -47.08
CA ASN A 228 14.34 51.13 -46.98
C ASN A 228 13.97 52.31 -46.07
N ALA A 229 14.66 52.51 -44.94
CA ALA A 229 14.46 53.68 -44.09
C ALA A 229 14.89 54.97 -44.81
N GLU A 230 16.09 54.98 -45.41
CA GLU A 230 16.62 56.14 -46.15
C GLU A 230 15.65 56.59 -47.26
N ASN A 231 15.13 55.65 -48.06
CA ASN A 231 14.24 55.93 -49.17
C ASN A 231 12.80 56.29 -48.76
N ASN A 232 12.44 56.10 -47.48
CA ASN A 232 11.08 56.30 -46.98
C ASN A 232 11.01 57.30 -45.82
N GLY A 233 11.87 58.33 -45.85
CA GLY A 233 11.78 59.46 -44.93
C GLY A 233 12.59 59.32 -43.63
N GLY A 234 13.61 58.45 -43.64
CA GLY A 234 14.54 58.27 -42.53
C GLY A 234 13.95 57.48 -41.35
N GLY A 235 14.38 57.80 -40.14
CA GLY A 235 13.94 57.14 -38.91
C GLY A 235 15.00 56.22 -38.32
N TRP A 236 14.60 55.29 -37.45
CA TRP A 236 15.51 54.45 -36.67
C TRP A 236 15.37 52.97 -37.02
N VAL A 237 16.49 52.35 -37.40
CA VAL A 237 16.58 50.93 -37.75
C VAL A 237 17.42 50.21 -36.70
N GLN A 238 16.83 49.22 -36.05
CA GLN A 238 17.49 48.39 -35.06
C GLN A 238 17.71 46.99 -35.64
N LEU A 239 18.98 46.54 -35.66
CA LEU A 239 19.40 45.22 -36.13
C LEU A 239 19.85 44.36 -34.94
N THR A 240 19.42 43.11 -34.90
CA THR A 240 19.61 42.23 -33.73
C THR A 240 20.39 40.97 -34.11
N PHE A 241 21.53 40.75 -33.45
CA PHE A 241 22.41 39.61 -33.64
C PHE A 241 22.53 38.79 -32.36
N HIS A 242 22.50 37.46 -32.45
CA HIS A 242 22.65 36.57 -31.30
C HIS A 242 24.04 35.91 -31.26
N HIS A 243 24.55 35.50 -32.43
CA HIS A 243 25.86 34.86 -32.57
C HIS A 243 26.71 35.50 -33.67
N VAL A 244 28.03 35.49 -33.50
CA VAL A 244 29.02 36.01 -34.47
C VAL A 244 30.09 34.95 -34.75
N CYS A 245 29.88 34.13 -35.79
CA CYS A 245 30.71 32.97 -36.09
C CYS A 245 30.69 32.57 -37.59
N ASP A 246 31.82 32.09 -38.14
CA ASP A 246 31.95 31.73 -39.58
C ASP A 246 31.33 30.39 -39.96
N ASN A 247 31.20 29.48 -38.98
CA ASN A 247 30.50 28.21 -39.14
C ASN A 247 29.07 28.44 -38.66
N THR A 248 28.04 27.80 -39.23
CA THR A 248 26.63 27.89 -38.79
C THR A 248 26.43 27.36 -37.36
N CYS A 249 27.10 27.98 -36.39
CA CYS A 249 27.21 27.58 -34.99
C CYS A 249 25.84 27.66 -34.32
N ASP A 250 25.01 28.53 -34.86
CA ASP A 250 23.58 28.56 -34.65
C ASP A 250 22.86 29.03 -35.93
N SER A 251 21.56 28.79 -36.00
CA SER A 251 20.68 29.36 -37.02
C SER A 251 20.63 30.90 -36.97
N LEU A 252 20.87 31.51 -35.81
CA LEU A 252 20.80 32.96 -35.58
C LEU A 252 22.17 33.67 -35.63
N ALA A 253 23.08 33.14 -36.46
CA ALA A 253 24.46 33.60 -36.53
C ALA A 253 24.75 34.46 -37.76
N ILE A 254 25.47 35.57 -37.56
CA ILE A 254 26.14 36.33 -38.62
C ILE A 254 27.62 35.94 -38.69
N SER A 255 28.19 35.79 -39.88
CA SER A 255 29.63 35.57 -40.01
C SER A 255 30.42 36.86 -39.76
N PRO A 256 31.59 36.80 -39.09
CA PRO A 256 32.53 37.92 -38.99
C PRO A 256 32.79 38.60 -40.34
N ALA A 257 32.93 37.82 -41.41
CA ALA A 257 33.14 38.37 -42.76
C ALA A 257 31.95 39.20 -43.26
N LEU A 258 30.72 38.71 -43.08
CA LEU A 258 29.51 39.43 -43.49
C LEU A 258 29.27 40.67 -42.63
N LEU A 259 29.47 40.56 -41.31
CA LEU A 259 29.39 41.70 -40.40
C LEU A 259 30.37 42.79 -40.83
N LYS A 260 31.61 42.43 -41.16
CA LYS A 260 32.62 43.37 -41.65
C LYS A 260 32.21 44.04 -42.96
N GLN A 261 31.73 43.27 -43.94
CA GLN A 261 31.25 43.83 -45.21
C GLN A 261 30.14 44.85 -44.99
N PHE A 262 29.22 44.57 -44.07
CA PHE A 262 28.14 45.47 -43.73
C PHE A 262 28.64 46.74 -43.02
N THR A 263 29.53 46.62 -42.04
CA THR A 263 30.09 47.80 -41.35
C THR A 263 30.96 48.66 -42.27
N ASP A 264 31.74 48.05 -43.17
CA ASP A 264 32.53 48.76 -44.19
C ASP A 264 31.61 49.58 -45.11
N TRP A 265 30.46 49.01 -45.49
CA TRP A 265 29.45 49.68 -46.31
C TRP A 265 28.71 50.79 -45.56
N LEU A 266 28.44 50.60 -44.26
CA LEU A 266 27.67 51.55 -43.45
C LEU A 266 28.49 52.80 -43.08
N THR A 267 29.79 52.65 -42.82
CA THR A 267 30.69 53.71 -42.34
C THR A 267 30.69 55.00 -43.18
N PRO A 268 30.85 54.98 -44.52
CA PRO A 268 30.89 56.22 -45.31
C PRO A 268 29.54 56.96 -45.37
N ARG A 269 28.42 56.30 -45.04
CA ARG A 269 27.07 56.85 -45.22
C ARG A 269 26.74 58.02 -44.32
N ALA A 270 27.40 58.16 -43.18
CA ALA A 270 27.23 59.32 -42.31
C ALA A 270 27.61 60.63 -43.03
N ALA A 271 28.62 60.58 -43.91
CA ALA A 271 29.07 61.73 -44.69
C ALA A 271 28.37 61.88 -46.05
N THR A 272 27.76 60.80 -46.57
CA THR A 272 27.17 60.82 -47.92
C THR A 272 25.65 60.88 -47.94
N GLU A 273 24.95 60.28 -46.97
CA GLU A 273 23.49 60.03 -47.00
C GLU A 273 22.76 60.37 -45.67
N ASN A 274 23.39 61.11 -44.72
CA ASN A 274 22.84 61.40 -43.38
C ASN A 274 22.51 60.16 -42.52
N THR A 275 23.10 59.00 -42.81
CA THR A 275 22.86 57.76 -42.05
C THR A 275 23.92 57.59 -40.97
N VAL A 276 23.53 57.66 -39.71
CA VAL A 276 24.44 57.60 -38.56
C VAL A 276 24.23 56.33 -37.75
N VAL A 277 25.31 55.78 -37.18
CA VAL A 277 25.23 54.64 -36.27
C VAL A 277 25.28 55.14 -34.84
N LYS A 278 24.30 54.73 -34.01
CA LYS A 278 24.22 55.07 -32.59
C LYS A 278 23.92 53.83 -31.77
N THR A 279 24.42 53.80 -30.54
CA THR A 279 23.91 52.86 -29.52
C THR A 279 22.44 53.15 -29.27
N VAL A 280 21.67 52.16 -28.80
CA VAL A 280 20.24 52.34 -28.49
C VAL A 280 20.05 53.46 -27.47
N GLY A 281 20.86 53.49 -26.42
CA GLY A 281 20.82 54.54 -25.41
C GLY A 281 21.13 55.94 -25.98
N ASP A 282 22.00 56.07 -26.97
CA ASP A 282 22.30 57.36 -27.61
C ASP A 282 21.26 57.77 -28.67
N ALA A 283 20.59 56.80 -29.30
CA ALA A 283 19.47 57.06 -30.19
C ALA A 283 18.27 57.62 -29.40
N VAL A 284 17.87 56.94 -28.32
CA VAL A 284 16.75 57.37 -27.47
C VAL A 284 17.11 58.59 -26.61
N GLY A 285 18.33 58.62 -26.06
CA GLY A 285 18.83 59.70 -25.23
C GLY A 285 18.24 59.73 -23.81
N GLY A 286 18.24 60.92 -23.23
CA GLY A 286 17.81 61.15 -21.84
C GLY A 286 18.90 60.87 -20.80
N ALA A 287 18.72 61.44 -19.60
CA ALA A 287 19.62 61.22 -18.48
C ALA A 287 19.54 59.75 -17.99
N VAL A 288 20.65 59.24 -17.46
CA VAL A 288 20.66 57.96 -16.75
C VAL A 288 19.81 58.10 -15.47
N LYS A 289 18.78 57.28 -15.32
CA LYS A 289 17.91 57.30 -14.13
C LYS A 289 18.59 56.58 -12.95
N PRO A 290 18.19 56.86 -11.69
CA PRO A 290 18.70 56.11 -10.54
C PRO A 290 18.51 54.60 -10.68
N VAL A 291 19.46 53.82 -10.16
CA VAL A 291 19.37 52.36 -10.10
C VAL A 291 18.33 51.95 -9.06
N VAL A 292 17.44 51.03 -9.45
CA VAL A 292 16.43 50.42 -8.57
C VAL A 292 16.76 48.94 -8.46
N SER A 293 16.90 48.44 -7.24
CA SER A 293 17.00 47.01 -6.95
C SER A 293 15.73 46.51 -6.27
N GLN A 294 15.38 45.25 -6.49
CA GLN A 294 14.23 44.61 -5.86
C GLN A 294 14.70 43.51 -4.92
N PRO A 295 14.20 43.46 -3.67
CA PRO A 295 14.58 42.40 -2.76
C PRO A 295 14.11 41.04 -3.30
N LEU A 296 14.95 40.04 -3.12
CA LEU A 296 14.56 38.65 -3.33
C LEU A 296 13.50 38.27 -2.28
N PRO A 297 12.58 37.34 -2.59
CA PRO A 297 11.69 36.77 -1.58
C PRO A 297 12.48 36.28 -0.35
N PRO A 298 11.95 36.41 0.88
CA PRO A 298 12.65 35.89 2.05
C PRO A 298 12.76 34.37 2.01
N ALA A 299 13.86 33.83 2.54
CA ALA A 299 14.00 32.38 2.71
C ALA A 299 12.86 31.84 3.58
N PRO A 300 12.40 30.60 3.34
CA PRO A 300 11.34 30.00 4.14
C PRO A 300 11.74 29.93 5.62
N GLY A 301 10.78 30.22 6.50
CA GLY A 301 11.00 30.12 7.94
C GLY A 301 11.21 28.69 8.42
N ALA A 302 11.68 28.52 9.66
CA ALA A 302 11.89 27.22 10.28
C ALA A 302 10.63 26.33 10.18
N GLY A 303 10.79 25.12 9.64
CA GLY A 303 9.69 24.15 9.44
C GLY A 303 8.70 24.45 8.32
N VAL A 304 8.94 25.51 7.53
CA VAL A 304 8.12 25.84 6.36
C VAL A 304 8.71 25.19 5.11
N ASN A 305 7.88 24.50 4.31
CA ASN A 305 8.32 23.97 3.03
C ASN A 305 8.54 25.14 2.06
N GLY A 306 9.77 25.29 1.57
CA GLY A 306 10.13 26.34 0.61
C GLY A 306 9.61 26.08 -0.80
N ILE A 307 9.31 24.84 -1.16
CA ILE A 307 8.95 24.47 -2.54
C ILE A 307 7.55 24.99 -2.88
N ILE A 308 7.47 25.70 -4.01
CA ILE A 308 6.21 26.13 -4.62
C ILE A 308 5.69 25.02 -5.53
N ASN A 309 4.38 24.78 -5.50
CA ASN A 309 3.72 23.66 -6.16
C ASN A 309 4.40 22.29 -5.85
N PRO A 310 4.56 21.93 -4.57
CA PRO A 310 5.32 20.74 -4.17
C PRO A 310 4.69 19.41 -4.60
N SER A 311 3.36 19.36 -4.71
CA SER A 311 2.60 18.19 -5.14
C SER A 311 2.36 18.13 -6.66
N LEU A 312 2.93 19.07 -7.43
CA LEU A 312 2.85 19.11 -8.89
C LEU A 312 1.44 19.23 -9.50
N GLU A 313 0.42 19.49 -8.69
CA GLU A 313 -1.00 19.50 -9.10
C GLU A 313 -1.37 20.70 -9.97
N ASP A 314 -0.65 21.82 -9.83
CA ASP A 314 -0.81 22.96 -10.73
C ASP A 314 0.02 22.72 -12.00
N VAL A 315 -0.64 22.33 -13.09
CA VAL A 315 0.00 22.00 -14.37
C VAL A 315 -0.19 23.15 -15.36
N ALA A 316 0.93 23.72 -15.83
CA ALA A 316 0.91 24.78 -16.82
C ALA A 316 0.43 24.27 -18.20
N THR A 317 0.04 25.18 -19.09
CA THR A 317 -0.39 24.84 -20.46
C THR A 317 0.68 24.12 -21.29
N SER A 318 1.94 24.20 -20.88
CA SER A 318 3.06 23.45 -21.48
C SER A 318 3.01 21.94 -21.20
N GLY A 319 2.18 21.50 -20.24
CA GLY A 319 2.16 20.12 -19.75
C GLY A 319 3.21 19.83 -18.67
N ILE A 320 4.02 20.82 -18.29
CA ILE A 320 4.96 20.76 -17.16
C ILE A 320 4.31 21.45 -15.95
N PRO A 321 4.45 20.92 -14.72
CA PRO A 321 3.97 21.60 -13.52
C PRO A 321 4.46 23.05 -13.39
N SER A 322 3.56 23.96 -13.02
CA SER A 322 3.86 25.37 -12.75
C SER A 322 4.99 25.48 -11.72
N CYS A 323 5.94 26.40 -11.92
CA CYS A 323 7.18 26.53 -11.13
C CYS A 323 8.22 25.40 -11.26
N TRP A 324 8.04 24.51 -12.23
CA TRP A 324 9.01 23.47 -12.56
C TRP A 324 9.53 23.62 -13.99
N SER A 325 10.71 23.06 -14.23
CA SER A 325 11.37 23.10 -15.52
C SER A 325 12.13 21.81 -15.78
N THR A 326 12.05 21.34 -17.01
CA THR A 326 12.80 20.17 -17.47
C THR A 326 14.26 20.56 -17.66
N ALA A 327 15.18 19.78 -17.11
CA ALA A 327 16.61 20.02 -17.21
C ALA A 327 17.38 18.73 -17.50
N GLY A 328 18.67 18.90 -17.81
CA GLY A 328 19.63 17.81 -18.00
C GLY A 328 20.62 18.11 -19.12
N PHE A 329 21.64 17.27 -19.24
CA PHE A 329 22.74 17.44 -20.20
C PHE A 329 23.11 16.10 -20.85
N GLY A 330 24.07 16.14 -21.77
CA GLY A 330 24.59 14.95 -22.46
C GLY A 330 23.71 14.49 -23.63
N THR A 331 24.07 13.32 -24.14
CA THR A 331 23.50 12.64 -25.30
C THR A 331 22.54 11.56 -24.81
N ASN A 332 21.28 11.95 -24.71
CA ASN A 332 20.17 11.10 -24.30
C ASN A 332 18.84 11.68 -24.80
N THR A 333 17.83 10.83 -24.92
CA THR A 333 16.45 11.23 -25.23
C THR A 333 15.65 11.29 -23.94
N ARG A 334 15.05 12.45 -23.65
CA ARG A 334 14.25 12.71 -22.44
C ARG A 334 12.82 13.03 -22.82
N THR A 335 11.88 12.36 -22.18
CA THR A 335 10.45 12.65 -22.33
C THR A 335 9.84 12.87 -20.95
N PHE A 336 9.08 13.95 -20.81
CA PHE A 336 8.39 14.36 -19.59
C PHE A 336 6.89 14.27 -19.83
N SER A 337 6.14 13.83 -18.82
CA SER A 337 4.70 13.65 -18.90
C SER A 337 4.08 13.55 -17.51
N THR A 338 2.93 14.17 -17.33
CA THR A 338 2.11 13.99 -16.13
C THR A 338 1.43 12.61 -16.12
N VAL A 339 1.33 12.00 -14.94
CA VAL A 339 0.73 10.67 -14.72
C VAL A 339 -0.22 10.65 -13.53
N THR A 340 -1.15 9.69 -13.54
CA THR A 340 -2.18 9.49 -12.49
C THR A 340 -2.26 8.00 -12.11
N PRO A 341 -2.44 7.66 -10.81
CA PRO A 341 -2.54 8.57 -9.68
C PRO A 341 -1.17 9.13 -9.24
N GLY A 342 -1.18 10.36 -8.73
CA GLY A 342 -0.08 10.88 -7.91
C GLY A 342 0.05 10.08 -6.62
N ARG A 343 1.14 10.32 -5.87
CA ARG A 343 1.31 9.74 -4.53
C ARG A 343 0.27 10.35 -3.59
N THR A 344 0.21 11.67 -3.58
CA THR A 344 -0.91 12.42 -3.01
C THR A 344 -1.62 13.14 -4.15
N GLY A 345 -2.95 13.30 -4.07
CA GLY A 345 -3.69 13.93 -5.16
C GLY A 345 -3.79 13.07 -6.43
N VAL A 346 -3.66 13.71 -7.59
CA VAL A 346 -4.00 13.17 -8.91
C VAL A 346 -2.80 13.18 -9.85
N VAL A 347 -1.90 14.16 -9.73
CA VAL A 347 -0.82 14.40 -10.68
C VAL A 347 0.52 14.03 -10.06
N ALA A 348 1.33 13.27 -10.80
CA ALA A 348 2.77 13.17 -10.59
C ALA A 348 3.50 13.38 -11.92
N GLU A 349 4.80 13.68 -11.88
CA GLU A 349 5.58 13.90 -13.09
C GLU A 349 6.49 12.70 -13.39
N LYS A 350 6.42 12.19 -14.61
CA LYS A 350 7.24 11.08 -15.10
C LYS A 350 8.28 11.56 -16.09
N LEU A 351 9.53 11.23 -15.83
CA LEU A 351 10.65 11.33 -16.76
C LEU A 351 11.03 9.95 -17.29
N VAL A 352 11.09 9.83 -18.61
CA VAL A 352 11.65 8.68 -19.33
C VAL A 352 12.94 9.08 -20.03
N VAL A 353 14.01 8.35 -19.75
CA VAL A 353 15.31 8.49 -20.43
C VAL A 353 15.57 7.25 -21.29
N THR A 354 15.82 7.48 -22.58
CA THR A 354 16.21 6.45 -23.55
C THR A 354 17.43 6.89 -24.36
N SER A 355 18.05 5.96 -25.10
CA SER A 355 19.24 6.23 -25.94
C SER A 355 20.38 6.93 -25.17
N HIS A 356 20.51 6.64 -23.87
CA HIS A 356 21.50 7.27 -23.01
C HIS A 356 22.94 6.83 -23.37
N THR A 357 23.81 7.82 -23.56
CA THR A 357 25.27 7.64 -23.70
C THR A 357 26.00 8.35 -22.57
N ASP A 358 25.64 9.60 -22.28
CA ASP A 358 26.13 10.39 -21.15
C ASP A 358 25.08 11.40 -20.66
N GLY A 359 25.37 12.02 -19.52
CA GLY A 359 24.54 13.04 -18.89
C GLY A 359 23.28 12.50 -18.21
N ASP A 360 22.24 13.34 -18.12
CA ASP A 360 21.02 13.02 -17.38
C ASP A 360 19.78 13.80 -17.87
N GLY A 361 18.62 13.39 -17.35
CA GLY A 361 17.39 14.20 -17.32
C GLY A 361 16.92 14.38 -15.89
N GLN A 362 16.26 15.50 -15.61
CA GLN A 362 15.72 15.81 -14.28
C GLN A 362 14.63 16.89 -14.37
N LEU A 363 13.69 16.88 -13.44
CA LEU A 363 12.75 17.97 -13.21
C LEU A 363 13.29 18.83 -12.07
N LEU A 364 13.39 20.14 -12.26
CA LEU A 364 13.93 21.09 -11.27
C LEU A 364 12.93 22.21 -11.01
N SER A 365 12.91 22.77 -9.79
CA SER A 365 12.26 24.06 -9.57
C SER A 365 12.88 25.12 -10.50
N THR A 366 12.05 25.93 -11.14
CA THR A 366 12.47 26.87 -12.19
C THR A 366 13.58 27.81 -11.72
N PHE A 367 14.64 27.95 -12.52
CA PHE A 367 15.73 28.87 -12.23
C PHE A 367 15.29 30.33 -12.42
N ASP A 368 14.99 31.01 -11.32
CA ASP A 368 14.48 32.38 -11.31
C ASP A 368 15.13 33.21 -10.17
N GLN A 369 14.54 34.34 -9.77
CA GLN A 369 14.93 35.20 -8.64
C GLN A 369 14.18 34.91 -7.33
N GLY A 370 13.44 33.80 -7.23
CA GLY A 370 12.82 33.35 -5.99
C GLY A 370 11.31 33.13 -6.01
N ALA A 371 10.66 33.33 -7.15
CA ALA A 371 9.21 33.12 -7.28
C ALA A 371 8.85 31.63 -7.21
N CYS A 372 9.71 30.77 -7.76
CA CYS A 372 9.55 29.33 -7.86
C CYS A 372 10.68 28.59 -7.14
N ALA A 373 11.95 28.88 -7.46
CA ALA A 373 13.07 28.28 -6.74
C ALA A 373 13.30 28.99 -5.41
N PRO A 374 13.31 28.28 -4.27
CA PRO A 374 13.39 28.92 -2.96
C PRO A 374 14.65 29.78 -2.80
N THR A 375 14.49 30.95 -2.17
CA THR A 375 15.61 31.67 -1.60
C THR A 375 16.11 30.95 -0.36
N VAL A 376 17.42 31.02 -0.11
CA VAL A 376 18.09 30.29 0.97
C VAL A 376 19.12 31.18 1.65
N THR A 377 19.54 30.78 2.85
CA THR A 377 20.52 31.47 3.67
C THR A 377 21.86 30.76 3.58
N ALA A 378 22.91 31.50 3.19
CA ALA A 378 24.28 31.00 3.20
C ALA A 378 24.69 30.50 4.60
N GLY A 379 25.47 29.42 4.66
CA GLY A 379 25.90 28.77 5.90
C GLY A 379 24.89 27.82 6.52
N HIS A 380 23.61 27.86 6.13
CA HIS A 380 22.60 26.92 6.59
C HIS A 380 22.67 25.59 5.85
N THR A 381 22.09 24.54 6.44
CA THR A 381 21.86 23.23 5.82
C THR A 381 20.38 23.04 5.55
N TYR A 382 20.03 22.34 4.46
CA TYR A 382 18.65 22.14 4.04
C TYR A 382 18.31 20.66 3.89
N SER A 383 17.14 20.24 4.38
CA SER A 383 16.57 18.90 4.15
C SER A 383 15.77 18.91 2.86
N LEU A 384 16.28 18.22 1.85
CA LEU A 384 15.68 18.06 0.52
C LEU A 384 14.96 16.72 0.45
N ARG A 385 13.70 16.74 -0.01
CA ARG A 385 12.85 15.55 -0.04
C ARG A 385 12.06 15.50 -1.35
N ALA A 386 11.86 14.29 -1.85
CA ALA A 386 10.94 14.01 -2.95
C ALA A 386 10.48 12.56 -2.86
N TRP A 387 9.22 12.29 -3.17
CA TRP A 387 8.74 10.93 -3.32
C TRP A 387 8.93 10.45 -4.75
N PHE A 388 9.33 9.20 -4.91
CA PHE A 388 9.59 8.64 -6.23
C PHE A 388 9.25 7.17 -6.35
N THR A 389 9.00 6.76 -7.59
CA THR A 389 9.18 5.39 -8.08
C THR A 389 10.20 5.42 -9.20
N SER A 390 11.02 4.38 -9.35
CA SER A 390 11.98 4.32 -10.45
C SER A 390 12.37 2.90 -10.82
N THR A 391 12.67 2.71 -12.10
CA THR A 391 13.23 1.46 -12.64
C THR A 391 14.75 1.35 -12.47
N ALA A 392 15.42 2.43 -12.05
CA ALA A 392 16.88 2.51 -11.97
C ALA A 392 17.31 3.36 -10.76
N PRO A 393 18.56 3.23 -10.27
CA PRO A 393 19.10 4.16 -9.28
C PRO A 393 18.99 5.63 -9.70
N THR A 394 18.74 6.50 -8.72
CA THR A 394 18.59 7.96 -8.88
C THR A 394 19.37 8.70 -7.77
N GLN A 395 19.51 10.01 -7.86
CA GLN A 395 20.05 10.87 -6.81
C GLN A 395 19.40 12.26 -6.86
N ILE A 396 19.50 13.01 -5.76
CA ILE A 396 19.14 14.42 -5.74
C ILE A 396 20.32 15.23 -6.30
N ASN A 397 20.07 16.05 -7.32
CA ASN A 397 21.00 17.06 -7.81
C ASN A 397 20.62 18.44 -7.27
N VAL A 398 21.62 19.25 -6.92
CA VAL A 398 21.41 20.60 -6.39
C VAL A 398 22.12 21.65 -7.24
N TYR A 399 21.39 22.71 -7.52
CA TYR A 399 21.84 23.92 -8.18
C TYR A 399 21.67 25.10 -7.23
N LEU A 400 22.67 25.98 -7.20
CA LEU A 400 22.65 27.17 -6.36
C LEU A 400 22.68 28.42 -7.20
N ARG A 401 21.96 29.45 -6.74
CA ARG A 401 22.00 30.81 -7.27
C ARG A 401 22.94 31.66 -6.45
N ASN A 402 23.83 32.41 -7.10
CA ASN A 402 24.70 33.38 -6.42
C ASN A 402 24.06 34.79 -6.33
N THR A 403 24.80 35.79 -5.84
CA THR A 403 24.31 37.18 -5.70
C THR A 403 24.10 37.90 -7.02
N ALA A 404 24.76 37.48 -8.10
CA ALA A 404 24.56 38.00 -9.46
C ALA A 404 23.41 37.29 -10.20
N GLY A 405 22.79 36.28 -9.57
CA GLY A 405 21.72 35.48 -10.16
C GLY A 405 22.18 34.31 -11.03
N LEU A 406 23.49 34.01 -11.07
CA LEU A 406 24.01 32.84 -11.79
C LEU A 406 23.63 31.56 -11.08
N TRP A 407 22.99 30.66 -11.83
CA TRP A 407 22.68 29.30 -11.42
C TRP A 407 23.78 28.34 -11.88
N SER A 408 24.31 27.57 -10.93
CA SER A 408 25.35 26.58 -11.20
C SER A 408 25.10 25.29 -10.44
N TYR A 409 25.49 24.17 -11.03
CA TYR A 409 25.54 22.89 -10.33
C TYR A 409 26.43 23.02 -9.09
N TYR A 410 25.97 22.50 -7.95
CA TYR A 410 26.71 22.51 -6.71
C TYR A 410 27.18 21.10 -6.32
N THR A 411 26.23 20.19 -6.08
CA THR A 411 26.54 18.85 -5.58
C THR A 411 25.35 17.92 -5.78
N SER A 412 25.53 16.65 -5.42
CA SER A 412 24.49 15.63 -5.44
C SER A 412 24.50 14.79 -4.17
N SER A 413 23.37 14.19 -3.86
CA SER A 413 23.27 13.20 -2.78
C SER A 413 24.01 11.91 -3.11
N ALA A 414 24.11 11.01 -2.14
CA ALA A 414 24.37 9.60 -2.44
C ALA A 414 23.23 9.00 -3.29
N TYR A 415 23.50 7.88 -3.95
CA TYR A 415 22.50 7.20 -4.77
C TYR A 415 21.39 6.58 -3.93
N PHE A 416 20.16 6.73 -4.40
CA PHE A 416 19.00 5.97 -3.97
C PHE A 416 18.79 4.78 -4.92
N ALA A 417 18.43 3.62 -4.38
CA ALA A 417 18.13 2.44 -5.18
C ALA A 417 16.85 2.62 -6.00
N ALA A 418 16.68 1.79 -7.04
CA ALA A 418 15.42 1.68 -7.77
C ALA A 418 14.28 1.27 -6.80
N ALA A 419 13.08 1.79 -7.04
CA ALA A 419 11.94 1.60 -6.15
C ALA A 419 10.66 1.36 -6.96
N ALA A 420 10.08 0.16 -6.82
CA ALA A 420 8.81 -0.20 -7.47
C ALA A 420 7.58 0.38 -6.78
N THR A 421 7.71 0.84 -5.54
CA THR A 421 6.66 1.50 -4.77
C THR A 421 7.14 2.87 -4.33
N TRP A 422 6.20 3.80 -4.11
CA TRP A 422 6.50 5.15 -3.64
C TRP A 422 7.43 5.12 -2.44
N THR A 423 8.61 5.72 -2.62
CA THR A 423 9.69 5.79 -1.64
C THR A 423 10.12 7.24 -1.52
N GLN A 424 10.41 7.70 -0.31
CA GLN A 424 10.92 9.06 -0.11
C GLN A 424 12.43 9.06 -0.27
N ALA A 425 12.94 9.86 -1.21
CA ALA A 425 14.31 10.33 -1.15
C ALA A 425 14.38 11.46 -0.12
N GLU A 426 15.27 11.34 0.85
CA GLU A 426 15.63 12.41 1.77
C GLU A 426 17.15 12.58 1.74
N TRP A 427 17.60 13.83 1.66
CA TRP A 427 18.99 14.15 1.82
C TRP A 427 19.17 15.54 2.45
N THR A 428 20.14 15.68 3.34
CA THR A 428 20.53 16.97 3.92
C THR A 428 21.74 17.51 3.18
N THR A 429 21.63 18.74 2.68
CA THR A 429 22.76 19.41 2.00
C THR A 429 23.92 19.65 2.97
N PRO A 430 25.17 19.75 2.47
CA PRO A 430 26.22 20.47 3.18
C PRO A 430 25.79 21.90 3.48
N ALA A 431 26.49 22.56 4.40
CA ALA A 431 26.29 23.97 4.67
C ALA A 431 26.49 24.78 3.38
N LEU A 432 25.51 25.59 3.01
CA LEU A 432 25.55 26.31 1.74
C LEU A 432 26.70 27.33 1.72
N PRO A 433 27.44 27.47 0.62
CA PRO A 433 28.54 28.42 0.52
C PRO A 433 28.12 29.89 0.76
N ALA A 434 29.10 30.73 1.12
CA ALA A 434 28.90 32.18 1.15
C ALA A 434 28.50 32.71 -0.24
N GLY A 435 27.61 33.71 -0.27
CA GLY A 435 27.12 34.31 -1.52
C GLY A 435 26.00 33.52 -2.21
N THR A 436 25.54 32.41 -1.65
CA THR A 436 24.34 31.70 -2.13
C THR A 436 23.07 32.44 -1.72
N THR A 437 22.15 32.62 -2.68
CA THR A 437 20.88 33.33 -2.52
C THR A 437 19.65 32.51 -2.89
N GLY A 438 19.83 31.37 -3.55
CA GLY A 438 18.73 30.48 -3.97
C GLY A 438 19.21 29.05 -4.18
N LEU A 439 18.27 28.10 -4.12
CA LEU A 439 18.52 26.66 -4.30
C LEU A 439 17.42 26.06 -5.18
N SER A 440 17.81 25.22 -6.13
CA SER A 440 16.90 24.40 -6.93
C SER A 440 17.41 22.96 -6.94
N PHE A 441 16.51 21.99 -6.83
CA PHE A 441 16.88 20.59 -6.79
C PHE A 441 15.85 19.69 -7.46
N GLY A 442 16.25 18.46 -7.74
CA GLY A 442 15.37 17.43 -8.28
C GLY A 442 16.05 16.07 -8.28
N LEU A 443 15.23 15.02 -8.48
CA LEU A 443 15.75 13.67 -8.71
C LEU A 443 16.10 13.50 -10.19
N ASN A 444 17.28 12.95 -10.47
CA ASN A 444 17.73 12.76 -11.84
C ASN A 444 17.63 11.31 -12.32
N MET A 445 17.63 11.14 -13.63
CA MET A 445 17.78 9.87 -14.32
C MET A 445 18.99 9.97 -15.26
N PHE A 446 20.07 9.29 -14.90
CA PHE A 446 21.38 9.35 -15.55
C PHE A 446 21.74 8.06 -16.31
N GLN A 447 20.72 7.29 -16.67
CA GLN A 447 20.81 6.06 -17.47
C GLN A 447 19.46 5.77 -18.12
N ASN A 448 19.38 4.76 -18.99
CA ASN A 448 18.10 4.34 -19.55
C ASN A 448 17.16 3.85 -18.44
N GLY A 449 15.97 4.44 -18.35
CA GLY A 449 15.03 4.13 -17.29
C GLY A 449 13.94 5.17 -17.15
N GLU A 450 13.06 4.95 -16.18
CA GLU A 450 11.94 5.82 -15.86
C GLU A 450 11.98 6.19 -14.38
N ILE A 451 11.62 7.44 -14.09
CA ILE A 451 11.39 7.93 -12.74
C ILE A 451 10.09 8.73 -12.72
N THR A 452 9.23 8.43 -11.77
CA THR A 452 8.04 9.25 -11.48
C THR A 452 8.24 9.88 -10.13
N THR A 453 8.07 11.19 -10.03
CA THR A 453 8.30 11.97 -8.81
C THR A 453 7.07 12.76 -8.39
N ASP A 454 6.94 13.00 -7.09
CA ASP A 454 5.85 13.74 -6.48
C ASP A 454 6.26 14.28 -5.09
N ASP A 455 5.44 15.15 -4.49
CA ASP A 455 5.53 15.60 -3.10
C ASP A 455 6.93 16.08 -2.68
N TYR A 456 7.44 17.11 -3.37
CA TYR A 456 8.73 17.72 -3.11
C TYR A 456 8.72 18.58 -1.84
N ALA A 457 9.83 18.59 -1.11
CA ALA A 457 10.01 19.52 -0.02
C ALA A 457 11.45 20.00 0.17
N LEU A 458 11.57 21.26 0.57
CA LEU A 458 12.80 21.88 1.03
C LEU A 458 12.53 22.55 2.37
N TYR A 459 13.21 22.10 3.41
CA TYR A 459 13.16 22.74 4.72
C TYR A 459 14.55 23.20 5.11
N ASP A 460 14.64 24.36 5.75
CA ASP A 460 15.79 24.61 6.61
C ASP A 460 15.87 23.48 7.64
N THR A 461 17.03 22.87 7.81
CA THR A 461 17.23 21.80 8.82
C THR A 461 16.80 22.24 10.22
N VAL A 462 16.92 23.54 10.53
CA VAL A 462 16.35 24.11 11.75
C VAL A 462 14.83 24.13 11.62
N GLY A 463 14.18 23.26 12.39
CA GLY A 463 12.73 23.13 12.40
C GLY A 463 12.16 22.24 11.30
N ALA A 464 12.99 21.62 10.45
CA ALA A 464 12.53 20.61 9.49
C ALA A 464 11.69 19.53 10.20
N PRO A 465 10.51 19.16 9.68
CA PRO A 465 9.73 18.05 10.22
C PRO A 465 10.57 16.78 10.24
N ALA A 466 10.51 15.99 11.32
CA ALA A 466 11.20 14.70 11.36
C ALA A 466 10.76 13.84 10.17
N VAL A 467 11.70 13.14 9.52
CA VAL A 467 11.32 12.14 8.53
C VAL A 467 10.90 10.86 9.25
N PRO A 468 9.70 10.33 8.94
CA PRO A 468 9.26 9.04 9.44
C PRO A 468 10.32 7.97 9.12
N GLY A 469 10.84 7.28 10.12
CA GLY A 469 11.73 6.15 9.85
C GLY A 469 10.99 4.99 9.16
N THR A 470 11.74 3.99 8.67
CA THR A 470 11.14 2.81 8.03
C THR A 470 10.76 1.73 9.04
N LEU A 471 9.47 1.35 9.10
CA LEU A 471 9.02 0.27 9.98
C LEU A 471 9.53 -1.07 9.43
N VAL A 472 10.43 -1.73 10.16
CA VAL A 472 10.99 -3.04 9.80
C VAL A 472 10.36 -4.12 10.68
N ALA A 473 9.69 -5.07 10.05
CA ALA A 473 9.08 -6.20 10.74
C ALA A 473 10.14 -7.13 11.35
N GLY A 474 9.91 -7.57 12.58
CA GLY A 474 10.72 -8.60 13.23
C GLY A 474 10.42 -10.00 12.70
N THR A 475 11.09 -10.99 13.28
CA THR A 475 10.86 -12.41 13.00
C THR A 475 10.14 -13.07 14.19
N PRO A 476 8.81 -13.27 14.12
CA PRO A 476 8.08 -13.84 15.22
C PRO A 476 8.42 -15.31 15.46
N THR A 477 8.43 -15.72 16.73
CA THR A 477 8.65 -17.11 17.15
C THR A 477 7.57 -17.54 18.15
N ILE A 478 7.36 -18.85 18.27
CA ILE A 478 6.43 -19.44 19.26
C ILE A 478 7.24 -20.28 20.25
N THR A 479 6.98 -20.10 21.53
CA THR A 479 7.49 -20.96 22.62
C THR A 479 6.35 -21.71 23.31
N GLY A 480 6.68 -22.79 24.02
CA GLY A 480 5.70 -23.70 24.64
C GLY A 480 5.62 -25.05 23.91
N THR A 481 4.91 -26.00 24.51
CA THR A 481 4.70 -27.33 23.91
C THR A 481 3.39 -27.36 23.15
N ALA A 482 3.42 -27.70 21.86
CA ALA A 482 2.21 -27.89 21.06
C ALA A 482 1.47 -29.16 21.52
N LYS A 483 0.61 -29.02 22.54
CA LYS A 483 -0.15 -30.10 23.16
C LYS A 483 -1.46 -29.56 23.71
N VAL A 484 -2.56 -30.31 23.54
CA VAL A 484 -3.88 -29.91 24.06
C VAL A 484 -3.80 -29.62 25.56
N GLY A 485 -4.25 -28.43 25.96
CA GLY A 485 -4.24 -27.92 27.33
C GLY A 485 -3.00 -27.10 27.69
N GLU A 486 -1.93 -27.15 26.90
CA GLU A 486 -0.71 -26.36 27.12
C GLU A 486 -0.81 -24.98 26.46
N THR A 487 -0.09 -24.00 27.01
CA THR A 487 -0.07 -22.63 26.50
C THR A 487 1.13 -22.39 25.60
N LEU A 488 0.86 -21.87 24.40
CA LEU A 488 1.84 -21.34 23.47
C LEU A 488 1.97 -19.83 23.64
N THR A 489 3.18 -19.30 23.52
CA THR A 489 3.48 -17.87 23.67
C THR A 489 4.16 -17.33 22.42
N ALA A 490 3.62 -16.26 21.86
CA ALA A 490 4.19 -15.54 20.74
C ALA A 490 5.25 -14.55 21.21
N ASN A 491 6.43 -14.59 20.60
CA ASN A 491 7.43 -13.56 20.72
C ASN A 491 7.51 -12.81 19.38
N PRO A 492 7.25 -11.49 19.33
CA PRO A 492 7.24 -10.71 18.09
C PRO A 492 8.62 -10.57 17.42
N GLY A 493 9.72 -10.85 18.14
CA GLY A 493 11.09 -10.59 17.68
C GLY A 493 11.46 -9.11 17.74
N THR A 494 12.58 -8.74 17.13
CA THR A 494 13.07 -7.35 17.11
C THR A 494 12.46 -6.58 15.94
N TRP A 495 11.71 -5.52 16.24
CA TRP A 495 11.15 -4.59 15.25
C TRP A 495 11.88 -3.25 15.31
N THR A 496 11.91 -2.53 14.18
CA THR A 496 12.39 -1.15 14.11
C THR A 496 11.20 -0.24 13.78
N PRO A 497 10.85 0.75 14.62
CA PRO A 497 11.52 1.16 15.85
C PRO A 497 11.23 0.19 17.01
N ALA A 498 12.06 0.24 18.05
CA ALA A 498 11.85 -0.55 19.26
C ALA A 498 10.55 -0.20 20.00
N SER A 499 9.96 0.98 19.74
CA SER A 499 8.69 1.44 20.29
C SER A 499 7.45 0.85 19.60
N THR A 500 7.61 -0.09 18.66
CA THR A 500 6.50 -0.71 17.93
C THR A 500 5.54 -1.42 18.88
N THR A 501 4.24 -1.20 18.67
CA THR A 501 3.16 -1.89 19.40
C THR A 501 2.62 -3.06 18.60
N PHE A 502 2.13 -4.12 19.25
CA PHE A 502 1.79 -5.38 18.58
C PHE A 502 0.35 -5.82 18.80
N THR A 503 -0.23 -6.41 17.75
CA THR A 503 -1.44 -7.23 17.82
C THR A 503 -1.16 -8.61 17.23
N TYR A 504 -1.94 -9.61 17.65
CA TYR A 504 -1.71 -11.01 17.31
C TYR A 504 -2.95 -11.62 16.67
N GLN A 505 -2.73 -12.64 15.84
CA GLN A 505 -3.77 -13.54 15.36
C GLN A 505 -3.16 -14.93 15.23
N TRP A 506 -3.67 -15.90 16.01
CA TRP A 506 -3.27 -17.30 15.89
C TRP A 506 -3.97 -17.97 14.73
N LEU A 507 -3.24 -18.87 14.07
CA LEU A 507 -3.70 -19.61 12.90
C LEU A 507 -3.57 -21.11 13.13
N ARG A 508 -4.53 -21.87 12.60
CA ARG A 508 -4.48 -23.31 12.44
C ARG A 508 -4.24 -23.60 10.96
N GLY A 509 -3.03 -24.02 10.60
CA GLY A 509 -2.58 -23.97 9.20
C GLY A 509 -2.58 -22.52 8.69
N ALA A 510 -3.33 -22.26 7.61
CA ALA A 510 -3.50 -20.92 7.04
C ALA A 510 -4.76 -20.18 7.53
N THR A 511 -5.61 -20.83 8.34
CA THR A 511 -6.91 -20.29 8.75
C THR A 511 -6.83 -19.63 10.13
N ASP A 512 -7.39 -18.43 10.26
CA ASP A 512 -7.46 -17.72 11.53
C ASP A 512 -8.34 -18.47 12.55
N ILE A 513 -7.82 -18.63 13.77
CA ILE A 513 -8.59 -19.18 14.89
C ILE A 513 -9.41 -18.04 15.49
N ALA A 514 -10.75 -18.15 15.40
CA ALA A 514 -11.66 -17.10 15.84
C ALA A 514 -11.41 -16.69 17.30
N GLY A 515 -11.20 -15.39 17.53
CA GLY A 515 -10.98 -14.81 18.85
C GLY A 515 -9.58 -15.00 19.44
N ALA A 516 -8.67 -15.71 18.76
CA ALA A 516 -7.32 -15.95 19.24
C ALA A 516 -6.37 -14.79 18.90
N THR A 517 -6.55 -13.65 19.57
CA THR A 517 -5.82 -12.40 19.29
C THR A 517 -4.82 -11.98 20.38
N SER A 518 -4.64 -12.82 21.40
CA SER A 518 -3.70 -12.58 22.50
C SER A 518 -2.28 -13.03 22.16
N ALA A 519 -1.28 -12.48 22.85
CA ALA A 519 0.11 -12.92 22.75
C ALA A 519 0.31 -14.39 23.15
N THR A 520 -0.64 -14.96 23.90
CA THR A 520 -0.67 -16.38 24.28
C THR A 520 -1.89 -17.09 23.74
N TYR A 521 -1.78 -18.39 23.49
CA TYR A 521 -2.89 -19.26 23.08
C TYR A 521 -2.79 -20.63 23.73
N THR A 522 -3.85 -21.06 24.43
CA THR A 522 -3.94 -22.40 24.98
C THR A 522 -4.49 -23.34 23.92
N ALA A 523 -3.71 -24.35 23.53
CA ALA A 523 -4.11 -25.29 22.50
C ALA A 523 -5.34 -26.10 22.95
N THR A 524 -6.36 -26.16 22.10
CA THR A 524 -7.63 -26.82 22.36
C THR A 524 -7.69 -28.19 21.71
N ALA A 525 -8.68 -29.00 22.06
CA ALA A 525 -8.90 -30.29 21.42
C ALA A 525 -9.07 -30.18 19.88
N ALA A 526 -9.59 -29.05 19.38
CA ALA A 526 -9.75 -28.79 17.95
C ALA A 526 -8.42 -28.53 17.21
N ASP A 527 -7.34 -28.25 17.93
CA ASP A 527 -6.01 -28.03 17.35
C ASP A 527 -5.20 -29.32 17.19
N ARG A 528 -5.65 -30.42 17.81
CA ARG A 528 -4.93 -31.70 17.81
C ARG A 528 -4.56 -32.14 16.38
N GLY A 529 -3.30 -32.49 16.18
CA GLY A 529 -2.76 -32.91 14.88
C GLY A 529 -2.49 -31.77 13.90
N ALA A 530 -2.98 -30.56 14.14
CA ALA A 530 -2.67 -29.39 13.33
C ALA A 530 -1.36 -28.72 13.80
N GLN A 531 -0.74 -27.97 12.89
CA GLN A 531 0.34 -27.05 13.24
C GLN A 531 -0.25 -25.65 13.45
N LEU A 532 0.27 -24.95 14.45
CA LEU A 532 -0.17 -23.60 14.78
C LEU A 532 0.91 -22.58 14.37
N SER A 533 0.47 -21.40 13.92
CA SER A 533 1.36 -20.25 13.70
C SER A 533 0.71 -18.98 14.25
N VAL A 534 1.47 -17.90 14.35
CA VAL A 534 0.95 -16.59 14.79
C VAL A 534 1.38 -15.52 13.81
N ARG A 535 0.40 -14.71 13.38
CA ARG A 535 0.62 -13.49 12.62
C ARG A 535 0.68 -12.32 13.59
N VAL A 536 1.79 -11.60 13.56
CA VAL A 536 2.05 -10.41 14.38
C VAL A 536 1.95 -9.18 13.49
N THR A 537 1.14 -8.21 13.90
CA THR A 537 1.03 -6.91 13.24
C THR A 537 1.63 -5.86 14.16
N GLY A 538 2.72 -5.22 13.71
CA GLY A 538 3.35 -4.10 14.38
C GLY A 538 2.79 -2.77 13.91
N SER A 539 2.61 -1.80 14.81
CA SER A 539 2.15 -0.45 14.52
C SER A 539 3.09 0.61 15.12
N ALA A 540 3.47 1.57 14.27
CA ALA A 540 4.26 2.75 14.58
C ALA A 540 3.74 3.92 13.70
N PRO A 541 2.78 4.72 14.19
CA PRO A 541 2.07 5.72 13.38
C PRO A 541 2.97 6.75 12.67
N ASP A 542 4.08 7.11 13.31
CA ASP A 542 5.04 8.11 12.80
C ASP A 542 6.13 7.50 11.91
N TRP A 543 5.96 6.25 11.46
CA TRP A 543 6.91 5.50 10.63
C TRP A 543 6.22 5.07 9.33
N THR A 544 7.02 4.77 8.29
CA THR A 544 6.49 4.35 6.99
C THR A 544 6.93 2.93 6.62
N PRO A 545 6.01 2.01 6.29
CA PRO A 545 4.56 2.13 6.49
C PRO A 545 4.20 2.21 7.99
N PRO A 546 3.04 2.77 8.37
CA PRO A 546 2.65 2.90 9.79
C PRO A 546 2.31 1.56 10.45
N THR A 547 2.15 0.51 9.64
CA THR A 547 1.93 -0.87 10.08
C THR A 547 2.65 -1.86 9.18
N ALA A 548 3.16 -2.95 9.75
CA ALA A 548 3.72 -4.08 9.01
C ALA A 548 3.34 -5.40 9.69
N THR A 549 3.36 -6.51 8.94
CA THR A 549 2.97 -7.83 9.45
C THR A 549 4.04 -8.88 9.18
N ALA A 550 4.25 -9.79 10.13
CA ALA A 550 5.09 -10.97 9.97
C ALA A 550 4.41 -12.20 10.59
N THR A 551 4.63 -13.38 10.01
CA THR A 551 4.08 -14.64 10.50
C THR A 551 5.20 -15.56 10.98
N SER A 552 5.02 -16.20 12.14
CA SER A 552 5.99 -17.15 12.67
C SER A 552 6.11 -18.41 11.80
N ALA A 553 7.19 -19.17 12.00
CA ALA A 553 7.19 -20.57 11.60
C ALA A 553 6.08 -21.34 12.34
N ALA A 554 5.59 -22.42 11.72
CA ALA A 554 4.57 -23.27 12.32
C ALA A 554 5.17 -24.19 13.41
N THR A 555 4.39 -24.50 14.45
CA THR A 555 4.77 -25.46 15.49
C THR A 555 4.87 -26.89 14.94
N SER A 556 5.38 -27.83 15.75
CA SER A 556 5.05 -29.24 15.55
C SER A 556 3.54 -29.48 15.67
N ALA A 557 3.06 -30.62 15.15
CA ALA A 557 1.66 -31.00 15.27
C ALA A 557 1.25 -31.10 16.75
N VAL A 558 0.09 -30.52 17.10
CA VAL A 558 -0.39 -30.50 18.49
C VAL A 558 -0.67 -31.91 18.99
N LEU A 559 0.01 -32.33 20.06
CA LEU A 559 -0.13 -33.63 20.71
C LEU A 559 -1.39 -33.74 21.58
N ALA A 560 -1.81 -34.96 21.89
CA ALA A 560 -2.89 -35.24 22.83
C ALA A 560 -2.54 -34.78 24.27
N GLY A 561 -3.55 -34.34 25.02
CA GLY A 561 -3.42 -33.98 26.44
C GLY A 561 -3.14 -35.19 27.34
N ASN A 562 -2.80 -34.95 28.62
CA ASN A 562 -2.68 -36.03 29.60
C ASN A 562 -4.07 -36.58 29.97
N VAL A 563 -4.22 -37.91 30.01
CA VAL A 563 -5.42 -38.59 30.50
C VAL A 563 -5.15 -39.15 31.89
N THR A 564 -5.99 -38.81 32.85
CA THR A 564 -5.94 -39.35 34.23
C THR A 564 -6.98 -40.45 34.41
N THR A 565 -6.72 -41.41 35.29
CA THR A 565 -7.67 -42.51 35.57
C THR A 565 -8.15 -42.50 37.01
N ASN A 566 -9.46 -42.66 37.20
CA ASN A 566 -10.16 -42.74 38.49
C ASN A 566 -10.90 -44.08 38.57
N ARG A 567 -11.26 -44.52 39.79
CA ARG A 567 -11.99 -45.78 39.99
C ARG A 567 -13.15 -45.62 40.95
N LEU A 568 -14.30 -46.19 40.59
CA LEU A 568 -15.46 -46.37 41.46
C LEU A 568 -15.67 -47.87 41.68
N ALA A 569 -15.44 -48.34 42.90
CA ALA A 569 -15.48 -49.75 43.25
C ALA A 569 -15.76 -49.97 44.74
N GLY A 570 -16.38 -51.09 45.07
CA GLY A 570 -16.43 -51.63 46.43
C GLY A 570 -15.94 -53.08 46.51
N ALA A 571 -16.05 -53.68 47.69
CA ALA A 571 -15.64 -55.08 47.92
C ALA A 571 -16.46 -56.09 47.09
N ASP A 572 -17.70 -55.72 46.75
CA ASP A 572 -18.61 -56.47 45.90
C ASP A 572 -19.48 -55.51 45.07
N ARG A 573 -20.42 -56.07 44.31
CA ARG A 573 -21.37 -55.32 43.47
C ARG A 573 -22.25 -54.33 44.25
N PHE A 574 -22.56 -54.63 45.51
CA PHE A 574 -23.34 -53.71 46.35
C PHE A 574 -22.46 -52.55 46.79
N GLY A 575 -21.20 -52.83 47.15
CA GLY A 575 -20.19 -51.82 47.44
C GLY A 575 -19.91 -50.91 46.25
N THR A 576 -19.78 -51.45 45.04
CA THR A 576 -19.63 -50.63 43.82
C THR A 576 -20.87 -49.77 43.57
N ALA A 577 -22.07 -50.33 43.77
CA ALA A 577 -23.31 -49.57 43.65
C ALA A 577 -23.36 -48.40 44.64
N ILE A 578 -22.91 -48.62 45.87
CA ILE A 578 -22.79 -47.58 46.90
C ILE A 578 -21.74 -46.53 46.51
N ALA A 579 -20.56 -46.94 46.04
CA ALA A 579 -19.50 -46.02 45.61
C ALA A 579 -19.97 -45.10 44.47
N VAL A 580 -20.73 -45.64 43.51
CA VAL A 580 -21.39 -44.84 42.47
C VAL A 580 -22.46 -43.93 43.06
N ALA A 581 -23.33 -44.43 43.94
CA ALA A 581 -24.38 -43.64 44.58
C ALA A 581 -23.83 -42.49 45.44
N GLN A 582 -22.66 -42.65 46.05
CA GLN A 582 -21.98 -41.60 46.83
C GLN A 582 -21.56 -40.39 46.00
N THR A 583 -21.47 -40.53 44.67
CA THR A 583 -21.26 -39.39 43.76
C THR A 583 -22.50 -38.51 43.58
N PHE A 584 -23.67 -38.96 44.05
CA PHE A 584 -24.91 -38.20 44.05
C PHE A 584 -25.11 -37.50 45.39
N ALA A 585 -25.55 -36.25 45.32
CA ALA A 585 -25.91 -35.46 46.49
C ALA A 585 -27.16 -36.06 47.19
N PRO A 586 -27.29 -35.90 48.52
CA PRO A 586 -28.54 -36.20 49.23
C PRO A 586 -29.75 -35.44 48.66
N GLY A 587 -30.95 -35.99 48.82
CA GLY A 587 -32.21 -35.40 48.36
C GLY A 587 -32.62 -35.78 46.94
N VAL A 588 -32.25 -36.98 46.48
CA VAL A 588 -32.57 -37.43 45.11
C VAL A 588 -34.08 -37.59 44.89
N ALA A 589 -34.58 -37.16 43.73
CA ALA A 589 -36.01 -37.21 43.43
C ALA A 589 -36.54 -38.64 43.35
N ARG A 590 -35.72 -39.57 42.83
CA ARG A 590 -36.03 -40.99 42.79
C ARG A 590 -34.81 -41.80 43.20
N LEU A 591 -35.04 -43.02 43.66
CA LEU A 591 -34.00 -44.04 43.80
C LEU A 591 -34.52 -45.33 43.19
N TYR A 592 -33.78 -45.91 42.27
CA TYR A 592 -34.13 -47.21 41.72
C TYR A 592 -33.41 -48.32 42.49
N ILE A 593 -34.14 -49.41 42.79
CA ILE A 593 -33.62 -50.60 43.45
C ILE A 593 -33.86 -51.80 42.54
N ALA A 594 -32.81 -52.54 42.22
CA ALA A 594 -32.89 -53.76 41.42
C ALA A 594 -32.19 -54.94 42.13
N ASN A 595 -32.48 -56.16 41.66
CA ASN A 595 -31.83 -57.37 42.13
C ASN A 595 -30.34 -57.39 41.73
N GLY A 596 -29.47 -57.60 42.71
CA GLY A 596 -28.01 -57.71 42.55
C GLY A 596 -27.51 -59.06 42.04
N TYR A 597 -28.36 -60.04 41.75
CA TYR A 597 -27.95 -61.36 41.24
C TYR A 597 -28.60 -61.75 39.91
N GLY A 598 -29.77 -61.19 39.60
CA GLY A 598 -30.45 -61.33 38.31
C GLY A 598 -30.83 -59.95 37.79
N PHE A 599 -30.17 -59.50 36.72
CA PHE A 599 -30.10 -58.08 36.36
C PHE A 599 -30.93 -57.58 35.17
N PRO A 600 -31.88 -58.32 34.57
CA PRO A 600 -32.57 -57.79 33.40
C PRO A 600 -33.36 -56.51 33.74
N ASP A 601 -33.89 -56.41 34.96
CA ASP A 601 -34.66 -55.23 35.41
C ASP A 601 -33.75 -54.01 35.66
N ALA A 602 -32.47 -54.23 36.00
CA ALA A 602 -31.50 -53.17 36.23
C ALA A 602 -31.15 -52.39 34.94
N LEU A 603 -31.20 -53.06 33.78
CA LEU A 603 -30.85 -52.47 32.48
C LEU A 603 -31.83 -51.40 32.02
N SER A 604 -33.13 -51.62 32.25
CA SER A 604 -34.14 -50.59 31.98
C SER A 604 -34.24 -49.57 33.10
N ALA A 605 -33.84 -49.92 34.33
CA ALA A 605 -33.79 -49.00 35.46
C ALA A 605 -32.65 -47.98 35.36
N ALA A 606 -31.49 -48.32 34.78
CA ALA A 606 -30.35 -47.40 34.66
C ALA A 606 -30.65 -46.11 33.85
N PRO A 607 -31.19 -46.16 32.62
CA PRO A 607 -31.56 -44.95 31.89
C PRO A 607 -32.72 -44.20 32.55
N ALA A 608 -33.65 -44.91 33.20
CA ALA A 608 -34.72 -44.30 33.99
C ALA A 608 -34.17 -43.57 35.22
N ALA A 609 -33.16 -44.11 35.90
CA ALA A 609 -32.49 -43.48 37.02
C ALA A 609 -31.74 -42.21 36.54
N ALA A 610 -31.01 -42.31 35.44
CA ALA A 610 -30.32 -41.17 34.83
C ALA A 610 -31.27 -40.05 34.38
N HIS A 611 -32.47 -40.38 33.87
CA HIS A 611 -33.50 -39.39 33.51
C HIS A 611 -33.89 -38.49 34.71
N PHE A 612 -33.89 -39.05 35.92
CA PHE A 612 -34.15 -38.29 37.16
C PHE A 612 -32.87 -37.84 37.88
N SER A 613 -31.70 -37.88 37.21
CA SER A 613 -30.40 -37.61 37.83
C SER A 613 -30.21 -38.36 39.16
N SER A 614 -30.64 -39.61 39.18
CA SER A 614 -30.83 -40.44 40.36
C SER A 614 -29.99 -41.71 40.31
N PRO A 615 -29.52 -42.24 41.45
CA PRO A 615 -28.75 -43.47 41.47
C PRO A 615 -29.62 -44.72 41.30
N LEU A 616 -28.97 -45.81 40.90
CA LEU A 616 -29.48 -47.18 40.91
C LEU A 616 -28.72 -47.95 42.00
N LEU A 617 -29.40 -48.50 43.00
CA LEU A 617 -28.79 -49.37 44.01
C LEU A 617 -29.23 -50.82 43.79
N LEU A 618 -28.42 -51.76 44.30
CA LEU A 618 -28.65 -53.19 44.21
C LEU A 618 -29.05 -53.76 45.57
N THR A 619 -29.92 -54.77 45.58
CA THR A 619 -30.29 -55.54 46.79
C THR A 619 -30.21 -57.04 46.54
N ALA A 620 -30.05 -57.84 47.60
CA ALA A 620 -30.33 -59.28 47.49
C ALA A 620 -31.85 -59.51 47.39
N PRO A 621 -32.32 -60.64 46.83
CA PRO A 621 -33.75 -60.88 46.60
C PRO A 621 -34.56 -60.92 47.91
N GLU A 622 -34.01 -61.51 48.96
CA GLU A 622 -34.73 -61.77 50.21
C GLU A 622 -34.31 -60.86 51.39
N ALA A 623 -33.21 -60.11 51.24
CA ALA A 623 -32.68 -59.26 52.30
C ALA A 623 -32.07 -57.97 51.75
N LEU A 624 -32.33 -56.84 52.42
CA LEU A 624 -31.69 -55.55 52.10
C LEU A 624 -30.34 -55.46 52.84
N PRO A 625 -29.18 -55.43 52.14
CA PRO A 625 -27.90 -55.34 52.82
C PRO A 625 -27.79 -54.08 53.69
N ALA A 626 -27.21 -54.21 54.88
CA ALA A 626 -27.12 -53.11 55.85
C ALA A 626 -26.39 -51.87 55.27
N ALA A 627 -25.35 -52.09 54.46
CA ALA A 627 -24.63 -51.02 53.78
C ALA A 627 -25.50 -50.28 52.75
N VAL A 628 -26.34 -51.01 52.00
CA VAL A 628 -27.29 -50.42 51.05
C VAL A 628 -28.34 -49.62 51.82
N LYS A 629 -28.87 -50.15 52.92
CA LYS A 629 -29.81 -49.45 53.82
C LYS A 629 -29.22 -48.14 54.36
N ALA A 630 -27.95 -48.13 54.74
CA ALA A 630 -27.26 -46.92 55.18
C ALA A 630 -27.14 -45.88 54.05
N GLU A 631 -26.82 -46.32 52.84
CA GLU A 631 -26.72 -45.43 51.68
C GLU A 631 -28.08 -44.84 51.28
N ILE A 632 -29.17 -45.61 51.37
CA ILE A 632 -30.53 -45.09 51.15
C ILE A 632 -30.85 -43.96 52.14
N LYS A 633 -30.47 -44.12 53.42
CA LYS A 633 -30.65 -43.07 54.44
C LYS A 633 -29.81 -41.83 54.15
N ARG A 634 -28.59 -41.99 53.61
CA ARG A 634 -27.74 -40.87 53.19
C ARG A 634 -28.37 -40.11 52.02
N LEU A 635 -28.85 -40.85 51.01
CA LEU A 635 -29.44 -40.29 49.79
C LEU A 635 -30.77 -39.58 50.02
N LYS A 636 -31.54 -39.94 51.06
CA LYS A 636 -32.86 -39.34 51.38
C LYS A 636 -33.77 -39.23 50.14
N PRO A 637 -34.09 -40.34 49.44
CA PRO A 637 -34.87 -40.28 48.22
C PRO A 637 -36.33 -39.85 48.50
N ALA A 638 -36.90 -39.01 47.63
CA ALA A 638 -38.32 -38.65 47.73
C ALA A 638 -39.25 -39.83 47.37
N LYS A 639 -38.79 -40.74 46.49
CA LYS A 639 -39.50 -41.96 46.10
C LYS A 639 -38.51 -43.07 45.77
N ILE A 640 -38.76 -44.29 46.27
CA ILE A 640 -38.04 -45.50 45.89
C ILE A 640 -38.87 -46.27 44.86
N VAL A 641 -38.21 -46.71 43.79
CA VAL A 641 -38.80 -47.52 42.72
C VAL A 641 -38.09 -48.88 42.70
N ILE A 642 -38.80 -49.94 43.06
CA ILE A 642 -38.30 -51.30 42.89
C ILE A 642 -38.54 -51.73 41.45
N ALA A 643 -37.45 -52.01 40.74
CA ALA A 643 -37.45 -52.58 39.40
C ALA A 643 -37.46 -54.11 39.52
N GLY A 644 -38.61 -54.72 39.24
CA GLY A 644 -38.78 -56.17 39.25
C GLY A 644 -39.93 -56.67 40.13
N GLY A 645 -40.42 -57.86 39.79
CA GLY A 645 -41.46 -58.56 40.54
C GLY A 645 -41.00 -59.07 41.90
N VAL A 646 -41.91 -59.72 42.63
CA VAL A 646 -41.64 -60.25 43.99
C VAL A 646 -40.51 -61.29 44.02
N ASN A 647 -40.28 -62.01 42.91
CA ASN A 647 -39.20 -62.99 42.80
C ASN A 647 -37.82 -62.33 42.62
N ALA A 648 -37.77 -61.10 42.10
CA ALA A 648 -36.53 -60.35 41.94
C ALA A 648 -36.19 -59.60 43.24
N VAL A 649 -37.21 -59.01 43.86
CA VAL A 649 -37.10 -58.30 45.15
C VAL A 649 -38.33 -58.66 45.96
N SER A 650 -38.17 -59.43 47.02
CA SER A 650 -39.24 -59.95 47.86
C SER A 650 -40.09 -58.88 48.56
N ASN A 651 -41.20 -59.31 49.14
CA ASN A 651 -42.05 -58.43 49.94
C ASN A 651 -41.41 -58.03 51.28
N SER A 652 -40.46 -58.81 51.81
CA SER A 652 -39.69 -58.42 53.01
C SER A 652 -38.81 -57.21 52.70
N VAL A 653 -38.07 -57.25 51.59
CA VAL A 653 -37.26 -56.09 51.14
C VAL A 653 -38.14 -54.88 50.83
N LEU A 654 -39.31 -55.08 50.20
CA LEU A 654 -40.28 -53.99 49.99
C LEU A 654 -40.73 -53.34 51.31
N ALA A 655 -41.00 -54.14 52.35
CA ALA A 655 -41.37 -53.62 53.66
C ALA A 655 -40.23 -52.81 54.29
N GLU A 656 -38.99 -53.28 54.18
CA GLU A 656 -37.81 -52.53 54.64
C GLU A 656 -37.63 -51.20 53.90
N LEU A 657 -37.84 -51.18 52.58
CA LEU A 657 -37.72 -49.96 51.77
C LEU A 657 -38.84 -48.94 52.09
N LYS A 658 -40.09 -49.41 52.29
CA LYS A 658 -41.22 -48.56 52.71
C LYS A 658 -40.98 -47.86 54.04
N ALA A 659 -40.22 -48.49 54.94
CA ALA A 659 -39.83 -47.88 56.20
C ALA A 659 -38.77 -46.75 56.04
N LEU A 660 -38.12 -46.64 54.88
CA LEU A 660 -37.11 -45.62 54.60
C LEU A 660 -37.66 -44.44 53.78
N ALA A 661 -38.52 -44.69 52.80
CA ALA A 661 -39.15 -43.67 51.96
C ALA A 661 -40.38 -44.23 51.18
N PRO A 662 -41.26 -43.37 50.63
CA PRO A 662 -42.37 -43.81 49.79
C PRO A 662 -41.88 -44.73 48.66
N THR A 663 -42.39 -45.97 48.62
CA THR A 663 -41.86 -47.01 47.73
C THR A 663 -42.95 -47.57 46.83
N VAL A 664 -42.66 -47.65 45.52
CA VAL A 664 -43.50 -48.33 44.52
C VAL A 664 -42.73 -49.49 43.88
N ARG A 665 -43.46 -50.48 43.38
CA ARG A 665 -42.91 -51.58 42.59
C ARG A 665 -43.38 -51.46 41.15
N LEU A 666 -42.43 -51.56 40.21
CA LEU A 666 -42.71 -51.67 38.79
C LEU A 666 -42.31 -53.09 38.34
N SER A 667 -43.27 -53.84 37.83
CA SER A 667 -43.08 -55.22 37.38
C SER A 667 -44.09 -55.60 36.31
N GLY A 668 -43.71 -56.51 35.41
CA GLY A 668 -44.64 -57.24 34.55
C GLY A 668 -44.54 -58.76 34.75
N ASP A 669 -45.25 -59.52 33.92
CA ASP A 669 -45.24 -60.99 33.94
C ASP A 669 -43.85 -61.57 33.67
N ASP A 670 -43.01 -60.81 32.95
CA ASP A 670 -41.63 -61.15 32.64
C ASP A 670 -40.75 -59.87 32.62
N ARG A 671 -39.47 -60.06 32.31
CA ARG A 671 -38.48 -58.97 32.19
C ARG A 671 -38.80 -57.94 31.12
N PHE A 672 -39.51 -58.33 30.06
CA PHE A 672 -39.89 -57.43 28.97
C PHE A 672 -41.08 -56.57 29.41
N GLY A 673 -42.03 -57.16 30.12
CA GLY A 673 -43.13 -56.45 30.79
C GLY A 673 -42.61 -55.45 31.83
N THR A 674 -41.68 -55.86 32.69
CA THR A 674 -41.02 -54.95 33.65
C THR A 674 -40.31 -53.80 32.94
N SER A 675 -39.56 -54.08 31.88
CA SER A 675 -38.89 -53.06 31.06
C SER A 675 -39.87 -52.01 30.51
N ARG A 676 -41.00 -52.44 29.93
CA ARG A 676 -42.05 -51.54 29.43
C ARG A 676 -42.71 -50.73 30.55
N ALA A 677 -42.94 -51.33 31.72
CA ALA A 677 -43.50 -50.63 32.88
C ALA A 677 -42.55 -49.53 33.40
N ILE A 678 -41.25 -49.82 33.47
CA ILE A 678 -40.23 -48.83 33.85
C ILE A 678 -40.17 -47.69 32.83
N ALA A 679 -40.18 -48.01 31.53
CA ALA A 679 -40.16 -47.00 30.48
C ALA A 679 -41.40 -46.07 30.56
N ALA A 680 -42.59 -46.63 30.79
CA ALA A 680 -43.83 -45.87 30.91
C ALA A 680 -43.84 -44.95 32.15
N ASP A 681 -43.41 -45.43 33.33
CA ASP A 681 -43.38 -44.61 34.56
C ASP A 681 -42.32 -43.50 34.50
N ALA A 682 -41.18 -43.77 33.87
CA ALA A 682 -40.08 -42.81 33.82
C ALA A 682 -40.26 -41.75 32.73
N PHE A 683 -40.72 -42.13 31.54
CA PHE A 683 -40.72 -41.25 30.36
C PHE A 683 -42.12 -40.85 29.86
N GLY A 684 -43.19 -41.45 30.40
CA GLY A 684 -44.58 -41.08 30.10
C GLY A 684 -44.92 -41.19 28.61
N THR A 685 -45.31 -40.07 28.00
CA THR A 685 -45.61 -39.97 26.55
C THR A 685 -44.62 -39.08 25.81
N ASN A 686 -43.41 -38.89 26.35
CA ASN A 686 -42.42 -37.93 25.86
C ASN A 686 -41.04 -38.56 25.67
N ALA A 687 -40.97 -39.65 24.91
CA ALA A 687 -39.72 -40.31 24.54
C ALA A 687 -39.63 -40.47 23.01
N PRO A 688 -39.24 -39.40 22.27
CA PRO A 688 -39.16 -39.43 20.82
C PRO A 688 -38.11 -40.41 20.29
N THR A 689 -37.09 -40.71 21.10
CA THR A 689 -36.14 -41.80 20.84
C THR A 689 -36.34 -42.91 21.85
N ALA A 690 -36.24 -44.17 21.41
CA ALA A 690 -36.14 -45.33 22.29
C ALA A 690 -35.04 -46.27 21.82
N TYR A 691 -34.32 -46.87 22.76
CA TYR A 691 -33.34 -47.91 22.49
C TYR A 691 -33.97 -49.28 22.71
N VAL A 692 -33.81 -50.19 21.76
CA VAL A 692 -34.30 -51.57 21.86
C VAL A 692 -33.11 -52.51 21.97
N ALA A 693 -33.09 -53.34 23.02
CA ALA A 693 -32.03 -54.31 23.26
C ALA A 693 -32.60 -55.66 23.68
N THR A 694 -31.81 -56.72 23.55
CA THR A 694 -32.25 -58.06 23.97
C THR A 694 -32.29 -58.20 25.48
N GLY A 695 -33.26 -58.96 25.99
CA GLY A 695 -33.36 -59.29 27.40
C GLY A 695 -32.68 -60.62 27.81
N TYR A 696 -31.79 -61.18 26.97
CA TYR A 696 -31.13 -62.48 27.23
C TYR A 696 -29.64 -62.39 27.55
N ASP A 697 -28.85 -61.67 26.74
CA ASP A 697 -27.43 -61.37 26.97
C ASP A 697 -27.19 -59.87 26.77
N PHE A 698 -26.66 -59.20 27.78
CA PHE A 698 -26.93 -57.76 27.99
C PHE A 698 -25.78 -56.75 27.82
N PRO A 699 -24.62 -57.08 27.20
CA PRO A 699 -23.55 -56.08 27.08
C PRO A 699 -23.94 -54.88 26.20
N ASP A 700 -24.83 -55.09 25.23
CA ASP A 700 -25.31 -54.04 24.32
C ASP A 700 -26.30 -53.10 25.02
N ALA A 701 -27.20 -53.65 25.84
CA ALA A 701 -28.17 -52.90 26.64
C ALA A 701 -27.48 -51.99 27.68
N LEU A 702 -26.37 -52.46 28.23
CA LEU A 702 -25.54 -51.71 29.17
C LEU A 702 -24.95 -50.45 28.53
N THR A 703 -24.31 -50.56 27.36
CA THR A 703 -23.75 -49.40 26.67
C THR A 703 -24.84 -48.46 26.16
N ALA A 704 -25.95 -49.03 25.68
CA ALA A 704 -27.13 -48.26 25.28
C ALA A 704 -27.71 -47.43 26.43
N SER A 705 -27.56 -47.84 27.69
CA SER A 705 -28.15 -47.12 28.83
C SER A 705 -27.62 -45.69 28.98
N ALA A 706 -26.30 -45.46 28.81
CA ALA A 706 -25.74 -44.11 28.89
C ALA A 706 -26.08 -43.25 27.65
N ALA A 707 -26.07 -43.85 26.46
CA ALA A 707 -26.50 -43.19 25.23
C ALA A 707 -27.99 -42.80 25.28
N ALA A 708 -28.84 -43.70 25.77
CA ALA A 708 -30.27 -43.48 25.97
C ALA A 708 -30.51 -42.39 27.01
N ALA A 709 -29.81 -42.42 28.15
CA ALA A 709 -29.90 -41.37 29.16
C ALA A 709 -29.53 -39.98 28.62
N LYS A 710 -28.44 -39.86 27.83
CA LYS A 710 -28.06 -38.60 27.17
C LYS A 710 -29.17 -38.10 26.24
N ALA A 711 -29.84 -39.01 25.53
CA ALA A 711 -30.97 -38.70 24.67
C ALA A 711 -32.32 -38.56 25.42
N GLN A 712 -32.33 -38.67 26.76
CA GLN A 712 -33.55 -38.71 27.58
C GLN A 712 -34.55 -39.79 27.08
N ALA A 713 -34.02 -40.96 26.73
CA ALA A 713 -34.72 -42.06 26.10
C ALA A 713 -34.74 -43.33 26.99
N PRO A 714 -35.79 -44.17 26.90
CA PRO A 714 -35.82 -45.48 27.56
C PRO A 714 -34.98 -46.52 26.81
N VAL A 715 -34.52 -47.53 27.57
CA VAL A 715 -34.08 -48.82 27.01
C VAL A 715 -35.20 -49.84 27.24
N VAL A 716 -35.82 -50.29 26.14
CA VAL A 716 -36.91 -51.26 26.12
C VAL A 716 -36.34 -52.63 25.72
N LEU A 717 -36.56 -53.63 26.58
CA LEU A 717 -36.07 -54.99 26.36
C LEU A 717 -37.06 -55.81 25.53
N VAL A 718 -36.52 -56.59 24.59
CA VAL A 718 -37.29 -57.52 23.76
C VAL A 718 -36.76 -58.95 23.90
N PRO A 719 -37.62 -59.97 23.67
CA PRO A 719 -37.17 -61.35 23.51
C PRO A 719 -36.42 -61.47 22.18
N GLY A 720 -35.15 -61.07 22.19
CA GLY A 720 -34.41 -60.71 20.97
C GLY A 720 -34.21 -61.84 19.96
N THR A 721 -34.37 -63.11 20.37
CA THR A 721 -34.28 -64.28 19.49
C THR A 721 -35.60 -64.66 18.82
N ASN A 722 -36.72 -64.02 19.19
CA ASN A 722 -38.02 -64.27 18.57
C ASN A 722 -38.00 -63.87 17.10
N THR A 723 -38.75 -64.59 16.27
CA THR A 723 -38.86 -64.34 14.82
C THR A 723 -39.72 -63.12 14.47
N THR A 724 -40.47 -62.56 15.42
CA THR A 724 -41.34 -61.38 15.23
C THR A 724 -41.32 -60.48 16.48
N LEU A 725 -41.61 -59.19 16.28
CA LEU A 725 -41.80 -58.22 17.35
C LEU A 725 -43.14 -58.50 18.07
N ASP A 726 -43.11 -58.55 19.41
CA ASP A 726 -44.34 -58.75 20.18
C ASP A 726 -45.23 -57.49 20.15
N PRO A 727 -46.57 -57.65 20.05
CA PRO A 727 -47.49 -56.50 20.00
C PRO A 727 -47.40 -55.55 21.19
N ALA A 728 -47.06 -56.07 22.38
CA ALA A 728 -46.99 -55.26 23.60
C ALA A 728 -45.80 -54.27 23.57
N THR A 729 -44.66 -54.69 23.01
CA THR A 729 -43.51 -53.78 22.77
C THR A 729 -43.86 -52.71 21.75
N LEU A 730 -44.49 -53.05 20.64
CA LEU A 730 -44.91 -52.04 19.65
C LEU A 730 -45.89 -51.03 20.26
N ALA A 731 -46.87 -51.50 21.04
CA ALA A 731 -47.82 -50.65 21.73
C ALA A 731 -47.12 -49.73 22.76
N ALA A 732 -46.19 -50.25 23.55
CA ALA A 732 -45.44 -49.46 24.53
C ALA A 732 -44.63 -48.34 23.85
N LEU A 733 -43.92 -48.63 22.76
CA LEU A 733 -43.17 -47.62 21.99
C LEU A 733 -44.10 -46.54 21.38
N LYS A 734 -45.31 -46.91 20.94
CA LYS A 734 -46.31 -45.95 20.46
C LYS A 734 -46.85 -45.07 21.59
N THR A 735 -47.12 -45.62 22.77
CA THR A 735 -47.55 -44.87 23.95
C THR A 735 -46.49 -43.85 24.38
N LEU A 736 -45.21 -44.22 24.29
CA LEU A 736 -44.06 -43.34 24.54
C LEU A 736 -43.92 -42.20 23.52
N LYS A 737 -44.73 -42.20 22.44
CA LYS A 737 -44.62 -41.32 21.27
C LYS A 737 -43.24 -41.38 20.61
N THR A 738 -42.65 -42.58 20.56
CA THR A 738 -41.37 -42.79 19.90
C THR A 738 -41.48 -42.57 18.38
N THR A 739 -40.58 -41.76 17.84
CA THR A 739 -40.42 -41.52 16.40
C THR A 739 -39.15 -42.14 15.84
N THR A 740 -38.15 -42.39 16.70
CA THR A 740 -36.85 -42.96 16.33
C THR A 740 -36.54 -44.15 17.22
N VAL A 741 -36.27 -45.31 16.62
CA VAL A 741 -35.90 -46.54 17.34
C VAL A 741 -34.45 -46.89 17.03
N LYS A 742 -33.63 -47.04 18.07
CA LYS A 742 -32.24 -47.46 17.95
C LYS A 742 -32.07 -48.87 18.49
N ILE A 743 -31.76 -49.83 17.62
CA ILE A 743 -31.52 -51.22 18.02
C ILE A 743 -30.08 -51.34 18.50
N ALA A 744 -29.87 -51.71 19.75
CA ALA A 744 -28.57 -51.99 20.33
C ALA A 744 -28.29 -53.50 20.24
N GLY A 745 -27.37 -53.86 19.35
CA GLY A 745 -26.95 -55.25 19.13
C GLY A 745 -27.14 -55.73 17.70
N GLY A 746 -26.34 -56.74 17.33
CA GLY A 746 -26.42 -57.40 16.03
C GLY A 746 -27.66 -58.28 15.85
N PRO A 747 -27.87 -58.86 14.65
CA PRO A 747 -29.01 -59.73 14.36
C PRO A 747 -29.16 -60.95 15.27
N ASN A 748 -28.06 -61.44 15.87
CA ASN A 748 -28.09 -62.57 16.82
C ASN A 748 -28.60 -62.15 18.21
N ALA A 749 -28.45 -60.87 18.57
CA ALA A 749 -28.96 -60.33 19.82
C ALA A 749 -30.42 -59.89 19.67
N VAL A 750 -30.72 -59.11 18.63
CA VAL A 750 -32.07 -58.68 18.25
C VAL A 750 -32.32 -59.06 16.80
N SER A 751 -33.19 -60.05 16.58
CA SER A 751 -33.44 -60.69 15.29
C SER A 751 -33.83 -59.70 14.20
N VAL A 752 -33.56 -60.09 12.95
CA VAL A 752 -34.03 -59.34 11.78
C VAL A 752 -35.56 -59.28 11.75
N GLY A 753 -36.25 -60.30 12.26
CA GLY A 753 -37.70 -60.31 12.37
C GLY A 753 -38.26 -59.23 13.30
N ILE A 754 -37.61 -58.99 14.43
CA ILE A 754 -37.95 -57.89 15.33
C ILE A 754 -37.65 -56.54 14.69
N GLU A 755 -36.50 -56.38 14.02
CA GLU A 755 -36.16 -55.16 13.28
C GLU A 755 -37.19 -54.86 12.19
N ASN A 756 -37.62 -55.85 11.42
CA ASN A 756 -38.64 -55.70 10.40
C ASN A 756 -39.99 -55.29 11.02
N GLY A 757 -40.35 -55.85 12.18
CA GLY A 757 -41.54 -55.43 12.93
C GLY A 757 -41.46 -53.96 13.38
N LEU A 758 -40.30 -53.51 13.85
CA LEU A 758 -40.08 -52.11 14.21
C LEU A 758 -40.15 -51.20 12.98
N LYS A 759 -39.53 -51.59 11.86
CA LYS A 759 -39.56 -50.83 10.59
C LYS A 759 -40.97 -50.74 10.02
N ALA A 760 -41.76 -51.80 10.12
CA ALA A 760 -43.18 -51.77 9.75
C ALA A 760 -44.00 -50.84 10.66
N GLY A 761 -43.64 -50.75 11.95
CA GLY A 761 -44.33 -49.91 12.92
C GLY A 761 -44.00 -48.42 12.86
N PHE A 762 -42.77 -48.04 12.51
CA PHE A 762 -42.24 -46.67 12.60
C PHE A 762 -41.67 -46.12 11.28
N GLY A 763 -41.46 -46.97 10.26
CA GLY A 763 -40.80 -46.64 9.01
C GLY A 763 -39.32 -47.05 8.97
N PRO A 764 -38.77 -47.38 7.79
CA PRO A 764 -37.40 -47.90 7.66
C PRO A 764 -36.31 -46.88 8.03
N THR A 765 -36.56 -45.58 7.82
CA THR A 765 -35.61 -44.50 8.14
C THR A 765 -35.62 -44.12 9.63
N ALA A 766 -36.69 -44.47 10.35
CA ALA A 766 -36.84 -44.24 11.78
C ALA A 766 -36.11 -45.29 12.64
N VAL A 767 -35.73 -46.43 12.06
CA VAL A 767 -35.08 -47.54 12.77
C VAL A 767 -33.61 -47.65 12.39
N LYS A 768 -32.72 -47.42 13.35
CA LYS A 768 -31.27 -47.53 13.17
C LYS A 768 -30.70 -48.65 14.02
N ARG A 769 -30.02 -49.62 13.40
CA ARG A 769 -29.27 -50.65 14.13
C ARG A 769 -27.85 -50.15 14.43
N LEU A 770 -27.44 -50.31 15.68
CA LEU A 770 -26.12 -50.00 16.22
C LEU A 770 -25.49 -51.32 16.66
N SER A 771 -24.54 -51.83 15.88
CA SER A 771 -23.94 -53.15 16.09
C SER A 771 -22.52 -53.22 15.55
N GLY A 772 -21.70 -54.09 16.12
CA GLY A 772 -20.37 -54.46 15.64
C GLY A 772 -20.15 -55.97 15.64
N ALA A 773 -18.93 -56.39 15.31
CA ALA A 773 -18.55 -57.81 15.25
C ALA A 773 -18.61 -58.51 16.62
N ASP A 774 -18.43 -57.76 17.70
CA ASP A 774 -18.53 -58.21 19.08
C ASP A 774 -19.16 -57.12 19.97
N ARG A 775 -19.18 -57.39 21.28
CA ARG A 775 -19.73 -56.47 22.30
C ARG A 775 -18.95 -55.16 22.43
N TYR A 776 -17.65 -55.15 22.15
CA TYR A 776 -16.81 -53.97 22.24
C TYR A 776 -17.04 -53.05 21.04
N ALA A 777 -17.08 -53.61 19.84
CA ALA A 777 -17.42 -52.90 18.61
C ALA A 777 -18.87 -52.40 18.62
N THR A 778 -19.80 -53.15 19.21
CA THR A 778 -21.19 -52.70 19.40
C THR A 778 -21.27 -51.51 20.37
N ALA A 779 -20.55 -51.58 21.50
CA ALA A 779 -20.43 -50.46 22.42
C ALA A 779 -19.85 -49.21 21.74
N GLU A 780 -18.83 -49.39 20.89
CA GLU A 780 -18.25 -48.29 20.11
C GLU A 780 -19.23 -47.68 19.12
N ALA A 781 -19.97 -48.49 18.35
CA ALA A 781 -20.98 -48.01 17.41
C ALA A 781 -22.09 -47.21 18.11
N ILE A 782 -22.51 -47.64 19.30
CA ILE A 782 -23.49 -46.92 20.12
C ILE A 782 -22.92 -45.57 20.59
N ASN A 783 -21.68 -45.56 21.09
CA ASN A 783 -21.07 -44.34 21.59
C ASN A 783 -20.72 -43.34 20.47
N LEU A 784 -20.30 -43.82 19.30
CA LEU A 784 -20.06 -42.99 18.10
C LEU A 784 -21.31 -42.24 17.65
N ASP A 785 -22.47 -42.89 17.75
CA ASP A 785 -23.76 -42.28 17.41
C ASP A 785 -24.21 -41.24 18.44
N ALA A 786 -23.84 -41.42 19.71
CA ALA A 786 -24.36 -40.60 20.81
C ALA A 786 -23.41 -39.49 21.30
N PHE A 787 -22.09 -39.58 21.09
CA PHE A 787 -21.10 -38.69 21.71
C PHE A 787 -20.07 -38.17 20.69
N GLY A 788 -20.04 -36.84 20.48
CA GLY A 788 -19.02 -36.17 19.65
C GLY A 788 -17.76 -35.74 20.42
N SER A 789 -17.91 -35.40 21.69
CA SER A 789 -16.82 -35.12 22.63
C SER A 789 -17.25 -35.51 24.05
N SER A 790 -16.28 -35.78 24.93
CA SER A 790 -16.52 -36.00 26.35
C SER A 790 -15.24 -35.82 27.15
N ALA A 791 -15.26 -34.95 28.16
CA ALA A 791 -14.14 -34.79 29.08
C ALA A 791 -13.91 -36.06 29.93
N THR A 792 -14.96 -36.86 30.16
CA THR A 792 -14.91 -38.10 30.93
C THR A 792 -15.40 -39.30 30.13
N VAL A 793 -14.68 -40.41 30.18
CA VAL A 793 -15.10 -41.71 29.65
C VAL A 793 -15.22 -42.71 30.80
N TYR A 794 -16.27 -43.52 30.82
CA TYR A 794 -16.40 -44.61 31.79
C TYR A 794 -16.02 -45.94 31.14
N LEU A 795 -15.19 -46.74 31.81
CA LEU A 795 -14.82 -48.08 31.37
C LEU A 795 -15.47 -49.13 32.26
N ALA A 796 -16.08 -50.13 31.62
CA ALA A 796 -16.72 -51.26 32.26
C ALA A 796 -16.20 -52.58 31.67
N SER A 797 -16.23 -53.66 32.46
CA SER A 797 -15.85 -54.98 31.96
C SER A 797 -16.91 -55.55 31.01
N GLY A 798 -16.47 -56.01 29.84
CA GLY A 798 -17.34 -56.65 28.85
C GLY A 798 -17.73 -58.09 29.21
N VAL A 799 -17.11 -58.69 30.23
CA VAL A 799 -17.30 -60.12 30.60
C VAL A 799 -17.87 -60.32 32.00
N GLY A 800 -17.84 -59.30 32.87
CA GLY A 800 -18.45 -59.30 34.20
C GLY A 800 -19.04 -57.93 34.52
N PHE A 801 -20.34 -57.76 34.30
CA PHE A 801 -20.98 -56.45 34.18
C PHE A 801 -21.85 -55.95 35.37
N PRO A 802 -21.92 -56.56 36.58
CA PRO A 802 -22.78 -56.02 37.63
C PRO A 802 -22.37 -54.60 38.07
N ASP A 803 -21.07 -54.31 38.04
CA ASP A 803 -20.51 -52.98 38.34
C ASP A 803 -20.86 -51.93 37.27
N ALA A 804 -20.99 -52.38 36.03
CA ALA A 804 -21.27 -51.52 34.89
C ALA A 804 -22.72 -51.01 34.89
N LEU A 805 -23.67 -51.84 35.32
CA LEU A 805 -25.10 -51.51 35.35
C LEU A 805 -25.39 -50.25 36.17
N VAL A 806 -24.73 -50.15 37.32
CA VAL A 806 -24.93 -49.01 38.22
C VAL A 806 -24.17 -47.78 37.72
N GLY A 807 -22.96 -47.98 37.17
CA GLY A 807 -22.18 -46.90 36.59
C GLY A 807 -22.81 -46.30 35.33
N ALA A 808 -23.62 -47.05 34.57
CA ALA A 808 -24.32 -46.53 33.40
C ALA A 808 -25.34 -45.43 33.74
N ALA A 809 -25.98 -45.50 34.91
CA ALA A 809 -26.86 -44.44 35.40
C ALA A 809 -26.08 -43.14 35.70
N LEU A 810 -24.90 -43.26 36.31
CA LEU A 810 -24.00 -42.13 36.57
C LEU A 810 -23.47 -41.53 35.26
N ALA A 811 -22.93 -42.37 34.37
CA ALA A 811 -22.42 -41.93 33.07
C ALA A 811 -23.50 -41.22 32.26
N GLY A 812 -24.71 -41.76 32.23
CA GLY A 812 -25.88 -41.14 31.62
C GLY A 812 -26.23 -39.79 32.22
N THR A 813 -26.26 -39.67 33.56
CA THR A 813 -26.51 -38.40 34.27
C THR A 813 -25.46 -37.34 33.94
N LYS A 814 -24.20 -37.75 33.73
CA LYS A 814 -23.10 -36.85 33.34
C LYS A 814 -23.00 -36.61 31.84
N GLY A 815 -23.87 -37.21 31.03
CA GLY A 815 -23.81 -37.13 29.57
C GLY A 815 -22.51 -37.71 28.99
N SER A 816 -21.93 -38.72 29.65
CA SER A 816 -20.65 -39.34 29.30
C SER A 816 -20.84 -40.76 28.74
N PRO A 817 -19.97 -41.21 27.81
CA PRO A 817 -20.05 -42.55 27.24
C PRO A 817 -19.56 -43.62 28.23
N VAL A 818 -20.13 -44.82 28.10
CA VAL A 818 -19.61 -46.04 28.72
C VAL A 818 -19.03 -46.93 27.63
N TYR A 819 -17.74 -47.23 27.68
CA TYR A 819 -17.11 -48.21 26.81
C TYR A 819 -16.89 -49.52 27.55
N LEU A 820 -17.05 -50.63 26.83
CA LEU A 820 -16.70 -51.95 27.32
C LEU A 820 -15.24 -52.27 27.00
N THR A 821 -14.59 -52.99 27.90
CA THR A 821 -13.21 -53.41 27.70
C THR A 821 -12.90 -54.75 28.34
N GLY A 822 -11.73 -55.32 28.02
CA GLY A 822 -11.27 -56.58 28.59
C GLY A 822 -10.84 -56.41 30.07
N PRO A 823 -10.87 -57.46 30.89
CA PRO A 823 -10.48 -57.35 32.30
C PRO A 823 -9.00 -56.99 32.51
N GLY A 824 -8.14 -57.30 31.53
CA GLY A 824 -6.68 -57.12 31.63
C GLY A 824 -6.10 -55.96 30.82
N CYS A 825 -6.83 -55.37 29.87
CA CYS A 825 -6.31 -54.37 28.93
C CYS A 825 -7.44 -53.58 28.27
N VAL A 826 -7.10 -52.44 27.67
CA VAL A 826 -8.02 -51.58 26.93
C VAL A 826 -8.01 -51.92 25.45
N VAL A 827 -9.16 -52.27 24.87
CA VAL A 827 -9.31 -52.51 23.43
C VAL A 827 -8.80 -51.29 22.64
N PRO A 828 -7.95 -51.46 21.60
CA PRO A 828 -7.36 -50.33 20.88
C PRO A 828 -8.34 -49.30 20.35
N SER A 829 -9.52 -49.71 19.90
CA SER A 829 -10.54 -48.77 19.42
C SER A 829 -11.13 -47.90 20.54
N VAL A 830 -11.12 -48.39 21.79
CA VAL A 830 -11.49 -47.60 22.97
C VAL A 830 -10.43 -46.54 23.29
N LEU A 831 -9.14 -46.85 23.13
CA LEU A 831 -8.07 -45.85 23.26
C LEU A 831 -8.19 -44.76 22.19
N GLN A 832 -8.47 -45.16 20.95
CA GLN A 832 -8.76 -44.22 19.86
C GLN A 832 -10.02 -43.40 20.15
N ALA A 833 -11.03 -43.97 20.80
CA ALA A 833 -12.22 -43.24 21.21
C ALA A 833 -11.94 -42.23 22.33
N ILE A 834 -11.16 -42.60 23.35
CA ILE A 834 -10.70 -41.69 24.43
C ILE A 834 -10.02 -40.47 23.80
N ASP A 835 -9.14 -40.73 22.82
CA ASP A 835 -8.43 -39.74 22.05
C ASP A 835 -9.34 -38.83 21.21
N ARG A 836 -10.24 -39.45 20.43
CA ARG A 836 -11.21 -38.76 19.56
C ARG A 836 -12.14 -37.85 20.35
N LEU A 837 -12.54 -38.29 21.54
CA LEU A 837 -13.48 -37.55 22.39
C LEU A 837 -12.84 -36.37 23.14
N GLY A 838 -11.50 -36.22 23.08
CA GLY A 838 -10.78 -35.20 23.85
C GLY A 838 -10.82 -35.46 25.35
N THR A 839 -10.84 -36.73 25.74
CA THR A 839 -11.02 -37.16 27.14
C THR A 839 -9.81 -36.78 27.98
N THR A 840 -10.04 -36.24 29.17
CA THR A 840 -8.97 -35.95 30.16
C THR A 840 -9.06 -36.84 31.40
N VAL A 841 -10.22 -37.48 31.61
CA VAL A 841 -10.47 -38.38 32.75
C VAL A 841 -11.12 -39.68 32.27
N VAL A 842 -10.57 -40.83 32.66
CA VAL A 842 -11.20 -42.14 32.47
C VAL A 842 -11.61 -42.71 33.82
N THR A 843 -12.87 -43.05 34.01
CA THR A 843 -13.39 -43.64 35.26
C THR A 843 -13.69 -45.12 35.08
N LEU A 844 -12.99 -45.96 35.85
CA LEU A 844 -13.17 -47.41 35.85
C LEU A 844 -14.32 -47.79 36.80
N LEU A 845 -15.26 -48.58 36.29
CA LEU A 845 -16.41 -49.10 37.02
C LEU A 845 -16.14 -50.55 37.46
N GLY A 846 -15.80 -50.73 38.73
CA GLY A 846 -15.48 -52.02 39.32
C GLY A 846 -14.06 -52.12 39.89
N GLY A 847 -13.84 -53.12 40.75
CA GLY A 847 -12.57 -53.31 41.46
C GLY A 847 -11.42 -53.81 40.56
N PRO A 848 -10.18 -53.89 41.07
CA PRO A 848 -9.02 -54.37 40.33
C PRO A 848 -9.16 -55.80 39.76
N ASN A 849 -9.99 -56.65 40.39
CA ASN A 849 -10.28 -58.00 39.89
C ASN A 849 -11.24 -58.01 38.69
N VAL A 850 -11.94 -56.91 38.44
CA VAL A 850 -12.90 -56.74 37.33
C VAL A 850 -12.25 -55.96 36.19
N LEU A 851 -11.48 -54.92 36.52
CA LEU A 851 -10.66 -54.13 35.61
C LEU A 851 -9.29 -53.92 36.25
N SER A 852 -8.26 -54.58 35.70
CA SER A 852 -6.90 -54.65 36.26
C SER A 852 -6.20 -53.30 36.40
N ILE A 853 -5.00 -53.32 37.00
CA ILE A 853 -4.10 -52.15 37.00
C ILE A 853 -3.64 -51.78 35.59
N ASP A 854 -3.51 -52.75 34.68
CA ASP A 854 -3.17 -52.51 33.28
C ASP A 854 -4.28 -51.72 32.55
N VAL A 855 -5.55 -52.00 32.87
CA VAL A 855 -6.69 -51.18 32.40
C VAL A 855 -6.61 -49.76 32.97
N ALA A 856 -6.25 -49.62 34.26
CA ALA A 856 -6.09 -48.30 34.90
C ALA A 856 -4.91 -47.50 34.33
N ALA A 857 -3.90 -48.17 33.79
CA ALA A 857 -2.79 -47.58 33.05
C ALA A 857 -3.11 -47.33 31.56
N LEU A 858 -4.36 -47.60 31.13
CA LEU A 858 -4.80 -47.51 29.73
C LEU A 858 -3.93 -48.35 28.76
N LYS A 859 -3.39 -49.47 29.23
CA LYS A 859 -2.58 -50.37 28.40
C LYS A 859 -3.44 -51.02 27.32
N ALA A 860 -3.01 -50.93 26.06
CA ALA A 860 -3.72 -51.53 24.93
C ALA A 860 -3.75 -53.07 25.03
N CYS A 861 -4.84 -53.68 24.54
CA CYS A 861 -4.87 -55.11 24.27
C CYS A 861 -4.08 -55.43 23.00
N GLY A 862 -3.20 -56.44 23.06
CA GLY A 862 -2.36 -56.86 21.94
C GLY A 862 -0.89 -56.67 22.26
#